data_AF-A0A847GS53-F1
#
_entry.id   AF-A0A847GS53-F1
#
_cell.length_a   1.000
_cell.length_b   1.000
_cell.length_c   1.000
_cell.angle_alpha   90.00
_cell.angle_beta   90.00
_cell.angle_gamma   90.00
#
_symmetry.space_group_name_H-M   'P 1'
#
loop_
_entity.id
_entity.type
_entity.pdbx_description
1 polymer ?
#
loop_
_entity_poly.entity_id
_entity_poly.type
_entity_poly.pdbx_seq_one_letter_code
_entity_poly.pdbx_strand_id
1 'polypeptide(L)'
;MSKKKRPPDEPSGRRGGKRPVRGSAPGQGLPLPHPFAMEGLLRDALRQSGMLEEAGAPAAEAWRLVEQAYCAQDRKRQRQLAQHALEIDPDCAEAYVCLAETASRAEEALSAWEQGVAVATRALGGAESMDRYAGHFWGRLETRPYMRARLGLAQCLWTLRRQEEAVAHCRELLRLNPNDNQGVRYVLSSYLCELGRDDQWQQLLDEYPDDASAEWHFGRALLAYRRLGDTDASRAVLQAAHAANPYVVEYLVGNRPLDTQSPPYFALGEDSEACSYVGAFLSGWRGTPGAAAWLRRTLQTAMPTSQREPPRASWSFLKGSVGDLPLATGEVWQVDVRRMPLGSGDRDATPTRILAVTNADQGEIILLQPWEPEAPPKPRDILIAVVTAMRNLPSGEPRRPEAIQVLQKTYRRSWTPKLAELSVRCELIDDCEFLDTIMDRLAEREASCPLSEHEQQRRTESVADLPQESDEVWQVAARKLATWIIDQGEPQRPWATLVASLDTGCILGQKVSLEPPTAEMLWETVLAAMVSPAAGPPHLPGAIEVHSEPWRDALLPHLTPLGVACQACSQLERMDALLDDLSNHLSSGPQLAAMIDTPGVTLRHVGGLFAAAAEFYREKPWRSVPGDVAIEVRCDKFQTSRWHAVVMGQSGMTFGLAMYEDWEVLQALLREAPDADRRNSALSLMYSEAFEIAVRDLDAAEREDWAVASPEAYPLVMRVNPGMAVRPPLAWELELLEGCLRAVPLFLRQAQRTPARLTVPISSGELTLDLRRTD
;
A
#
# COMPACT_ATOMS: atom_id res chain seq x y z
N MET A 1 -68.73 -21.20 -26.32
CA MET A 1 -69.06 -20.71 -27.67
C MET A 1 -67.78 -20.55 -28.47
N SER A 2 -67.76 -21.16 -29.66
CA SER A 2 -66.95 -20.94 -30.87
C SER A 2 -65.40 -20.92 -30.84
N LYS A 3 -64.85 -21.93 -31.55
CA LYS A 3 -63.49 -22.01 -32.12
C LYS A 3 -63.30 -21.03 -33.30
N LYS A 4 -62.05 -20.65 -33.58
CA LYS A 4 -61.26 -20.84 -34.85
C LYS A 4 -60.47 -19.61 -35.39
N LYS A 5 -59.21 -19.93 -35.78
CA LYS A 5 -58.41 -19.50 -36.96
C LYS A 5 -57.47 -18.27 -36.91
N ARG A 6 -56.20 -18.54 -37.25
CA ARG A 6 -55.14 -17.68 -37.86
C ARG A 6 -55.19 -17.83 -39.42
N PRO A 7 -54.33 -17.17 -40.24
CA PRO A 7 -53.83 -15.78 -40.38
C PRO A 7 -54.05 -15.26 -41.86
N PRO A 8 -53.41 -14.20 -42.44
CA PRO A 8 -51.99 -14.20 -42.91
C PRO A 8 -51.21 -12.84 -43.03
N ASP A 9 -49.89 -12.96 -43.21
CA ASP A 9 -48.84 -12.18 -43.94
C ASP A 9 -48.48 -10.68 -43.74
N GLU A 10 -47.16 -10.46 -43.91
CA GLU A 10 -46.16 -9.42 -43.54
C GLU A 10 -46.09 -8.14 -44.43
N PRO A 11 -45.41 -7.01 -44.07
CA PRO A 11 -43.93 -6.90 -44.24
C PRO A 11 -43.09 -5.95 -43.33
N SER A 12 -41.84 -6.37 -43.14
CA SER A 12 -40.54 -5.67 -42.88
C SER A 12 -40.46 -4.20 -42.41
N GLY A 13 -39.69 -3.97 -41.33
CA GLY A 13 -39.10 -2.67 -41.00
C GLY A 13 -37.88 -2.79 -40.06
N ARG A 14 -36.68 -2.52 -40.59
CA ARG A 14 -35.36 -2.57 -39.92
C ARG A 14 -35.30 -1.72 -38.64
N ARG A 15 -34.80 -2.27 -37.53
CA ARG A 15 -34.23 -1.48 -36.41
C ARG A 15 -32.87 -2.06 -36.00
N GLY A 16 -31.83 -1.24 -36.18
CA GLY A 16 -30.47 -1.50 -35.71
C GLY A 16 -30.40 -1.56 -34.19
N GLY A 17 -29.61 -2.50 -33.68
CA GLY A 17 -29.44 -2.74 -32.25
C GLY A 17 -28.65 -1.62 -31.56
N LYS A 18 -29.22 -1.06 -30.49
CA LYS A 18 -28.46 -0.39 -29.44
C LYS A 18 -28.02 -1.43 -28.41
N ARG A 19 -26.71 -1.49 -28.14
CA ARG A 19 -26.12 -2.20 -27.00
C ARG A 19 -26.71 -1.68 -25.68
N PRO A 20 -26.97 -2.53 -24.67
CA PRO A 20 -27.44 -2.06 -23.37
C PRO A 20 -26.31 -1.38 -22.61
N VAL A 21 -26.58 -0.17 -22.14
CA VAL A 21 -25.74 0.59 -21.20
C VAL A 21 -25.74 -0.17 -19.86
N ARG A 22 -24.54 -0.40 -19.29
CA ARG A 22 -24.37 -0.97 -17.94
C ARG A 22 -25.09 -0.07 -16.92
N GLY A 23 -25.98 -0.67 -16.13
CA GLY A 23 -26.69 0.00 -15.06
C GLY A 23 -25.71 0.57 -14.03
N SER A 24 -25.89 1.85 -13.75
CA SER A 24 -25.33 2.58 -12.62
C SER A 24 -25.76 1.91 -11.30
N ALA A 25 -24.82 1.80 -10.36
CA ALA A 25 -25.06 1.31 -9.01
C ALA A 25 -26.12 2.17 -8.28
N PRO A 26 -26.96 1.58 -7.41
CA PRO A 26 -27.97 2.33 -6.67
C PRO A 26 -27.26 3.14 -5.56
N GLY A 27 -27.28 4.47 -5.67
CA GLY A 27 -26.68 5.37 -4.67
C GLY A 27 -26.37 6.79 -5.14
N GLN A 28 -26.40 7.08 -6.44
CA GLN A 28 -26.19 8.44 -6.94
C GLN A 28 -27.50 9.24 -6.85
N GLY A 29 -27.67 9.99 -5.75
CA GLY A 29 -28.62 11.10 -5.73
C GLY A 29 -28.35 12.07 -6.90
N LEU A 30 -29.38 12.76 -7.37
CA LEU A 30 -29.22 13.83 -8.36
C LEU A 30 -28.13 14.81 -7.88
N PRO A 31 -27.14 15.18 -8.71
CA PRO A 31 -26.14 16.16 -8.31
C PRO A 31 -26.85 17.47 -7.99
N LEU A 32 -26.69 17.95 -6.76
CA LEU A 32 -27.19 19.26 -6.37
C LEU A 32 -26.54 20.34 -7.25
N PRO A 33 -27.27 21.43 -7.56
CA PRO A 33 -26.70 22.53 -8.33
C PRO A 33 -25.48 23.13 -7.61
N HIS A 34 -24.54 23.68 -8.39
CA HIS A 34 -23.37 24.37 -7.85
C HIS A 34 -23.77 25.39 -6.75
N PRO A 35 -23.05 25.52 -5.63
CA PRO A 35 -23.41 26.43 -4.53
C PRO A 35 -23.66 27.87 -4.99
N PHE A 36 -22.93 28.34 -6.00
CA PHE A 36 -23.14 29.65 -6.62
C PHE A 36 -24.51 29.78 -7.30
N ALA A 37 -24.97 28.74 -8.00
CA ALA A 37 -26.29 28.74 -8.64
C ALA A 37 -27.43 28.76 -7.61
N MET A 38 -27.22 28.12 -6.44
CA MET A 38 -28.16 28.20 -5.32
C MET A 38 -28.18 29.57 -4.65
N GLU A 39 -27.03 30.25 -4.58
CA GLU A 39 -26.98 31.65 -4.14
C GLU A 39 -27.72 32.58 -5.13
N GLY A 40 -27.62 32.34 -6.43
CA GLY A 40 -28.39 33.05 -7.47
C GLY A 40 -29.90 32.98 -7.21
N LEU A 41 -30.44 31.77 -7.02
CA LEU A 41 -31.86 31.59 -6.68
C LEU A 41 -32.27 32.31 -5.39
N LEU A 42 -31.42 32.26 -4.36
CA LEU A 42 -31.67 32.96 -3.10
C LEU A 42 -31.71 34.48 -3.30
N ARG A 43 -30.78 35.05 -4.08
CA ARG A 43 -30.75 36.48 -4.40
C ARG A 43 -32.02 36.91 -5.12
N ASP A 44 -32.48 36.12 -6.09
CA ASP A 44 -33.71 36.40 -6.82
C ASP A 44 -34.95 36.36 -5.93
N ALA A 45 -35.03 35.37 -5.03
CA ALA A 45 -36.11 35.29 -4.04
C ALA A 45 -36.10 36.50 -3.09
N LEU A 46 -34.92 36.92 -2.61
CA LEU A 46 -34.78 38.08 -1.72
C LEU A 46 -35.15 39.39 -2.41
N ARG A 47 -34.78 39.56 -3.69
CA ARG A 47 -35.21 40.71 -4.51
C ARG A 47 -36.72 40.73 -4.69
N GLN A 48 -37.35 39.59 -5.00
CA GLN A 48 -38.80 39.47 -5.12
C GLN A 48 -39.54 39.82 -3.81
N SER A 49 -38.91 39.55 -2.66
CA SER A 49 -39.43 39.92 -1.34
C SER A 49 -39.12 41.36 -0.91
N GLY A 50 -38.39 42.14 -1.71
CA GLY A 50 -37.97 43.51 -1.39
C GLY A 50 -36.88 43.61 -0.31
N MET A 51 -36.19 42.51 0.01
CA MET A 51 -35.18 42.43 1.06
C MET A 51 -33.74 42.65 0.55
N LEU A 52 -33.56 42.83 -0.77
CA LEU A 52 -32.28 43.10 -1.42
C LEU A 52 -32.48 44.15 -2.52
N GLU A 53 -31.62 45.17 -2.57
CA GLU A 53 -31.66 46.23 -3.59
C GLU A 53 -31.21 45.73 -4.98
N GLU A 54 -31.72 46.36 -6.03
CA GLU A 54 -31.29 46.05 -7.40
C GLU A 54 -29.84 46.52 -7.62
N ALA A 55 -28.99 45.61 -8.10
CA ALA A 55 -27.65 45.97 -8.55
C ALA A 55 -27.73 46.83 -9.82
N GLY A 56 -26.73 47.69 -10.05
CA GLY A 56 -26.64 48.44 -11.31
C GLY A 56 -26.65 47.52 -12.53
N ALA A 57 -27.22 47.98 -13.64
CA ALA A 57 -27.39 47.17 -14.86
C ALA A 57 -26.12 46.45 -15.34
N PRO A 58 -24.90 47.05 -15.31
CA PRO A 58 -23.67 46.35 -15.68
C PRO A 58 -23.31 45.18 -14.74
N ALA A 59 -23.43 45.38 -13.42
CA ALA A 59 -23.11 44.36 -12.42
C ALA A 59 -24.11 43.18 -12.47
N ALA A 60 -25.39 43.46 -12.74
CA ALA A 60 -26.39 42.41 -12.92
C ALA A 60 -26.12 41.55 -14.16
N GLU A 61 -25.71 42.15 -15.28
CA GLU A 61 -25.37 41.41 -16.50
C GLU A 61 -24.07 40.60 -16.35
N ALA A 62 -23.04 41.17 -15.72
CA ALA A 62 -21.80 40.45 -15.41
C ALA A 62 -22.07 39.23 -14.51
N TRP A 63 -22.92 39.37 -13.49
CA TRP A 63 -23.33 38.26 -12.63
C TRP A 63 -24.01 37.13 -13.42
N ARG A 64 -24.94 37.47 -14.32
CA ARG A 64 -25.64 36.50 -15.17
C ARG A 64 -24.69 35.74 -16.11
N LEU A 65 -23.65 36.41 -16.62
CA LEU A 65 -22.61 35.76 -17.42
C LEU A 65 -21.78 34.78 -16.59
N VAL A 66 -21.48 35.11 -15.33
CA VAL A 66 -20.78 34.20 -14.41
C VAL A 66 -21.64 32.99 -14.02
N GLU A 67 -22.94 33.17 -13.79
CA GLU A 67 -23.87 32.04 -13.59
C GLU A 67 -23.89 31.10 -14.80
N GLN A 68 -23.90 31.64 -16.01
CA GLN A 68 -23.78 30.86 -17.25
C GLN A 68 -22.42 30.17 -17.35
N ALA A 69 -21.35 30.80 -16.87
CA ALA A 69 -20.01 30.22 -16.84
C ALA A 69 -19.97 28.96 -15.97
N TYR A 70 -20.51 29.01 -14.74
CA TYR A 70 -20.57 27.84 -13.85
C TYR A 70 -21.49 26.72 -14.36
N CYS A 71 -22.48 27.04 -15.20
CA CYS A 71 -23.32 26.05 -15.85
C CYS A 71 -22.69 25.44 -17.12
N ALA A 72 -21.57 25.98 -17.62
CA ALA A 72 -20.95 25.52 -18.85
C ALA A 72 -20.19 24.20 -18.62
N GLN A 73 -20.36 23.24 -19.54
CA GLN A 73 -19.67 21.95 -19.47
C GLN A 73 -18.21 22.01 -19.97
N ASP A 74 -17.85 23.05 -20.71
CA ASP A 74 -16.53 23.24 -21.32
C ASP A 74 -15.75 24.34 -20.59
N ARG A 75 -14.57 24.02 -20.06
CA ARG A 75 -13.66 24.96 -19.39
C ARG A 75 -13.30 26.16 -20.27
N LYS A 76 -13.16 25.95 -21.59
CA LYS A 76 -12.87 27.05 -22.52
C LYS A 76 -14.04 28.03 -22.59
N ARG A 77 -15.27 27.51 -22.63
CA ARG A 77 -16.48 28.33 -22.62
C ARG A 77 -16.68 29.04 -21.30
N GLN A 78 -16.45 28.36 -20.18
CA GLN A 78 -16.49 28.95 -18.83
C GLN A 78 -15.53 30.13 -18.74
N ARG A 79 -14.27 29.96 -19.18
CA ARG A 79 -13.27 31.04 -19.22
C ARG A 79 -13.68 32.22 -20.09
N GLN A 80 -14.23 31.97 -21.29
CA GLN A 80 -14.71 33.04 -22.17
C GLN A 80 -15.85 33.86 -21.56
N LEU A 81 -16.80 33.21 -20.89
CA LEU A 81 -17.92 33.88 -20.25
C LEU A 81 -17.46 34.72 -19.06
N ALA A 82 -16.52 34.22 -18.26
CA ALA A 82 -15.92 34.98 -17.16
C ALA A 82 -15.11 36.19 -17.67
N GLN A 83 -14.35 36.04 -18.77
CA GLN A 83 -13.66 37.17 -19.41
C GLN A 83 -14.64 38.24 -19.89
N HIS A 84 -15.74 37.84 -20.53
CA HIS A 84 -16.76 38.77 -20.99
C HIS A 84 -17.47 39.48 -19.82
N ALA A 85 -17.66 38.79 -18.69
CA ALA A 85 -18.18 39.44 -17.47
C ALA A 85 -17.25 40.57 -16.99
N LEU A 86 -15.93 40.38 -17.05
CA LEU A 86 -14.95 41.41 -16.68
C LEU A 86 -14.85 42.57 -17.67
N GLU A 87 -15.17 42.35 -18.95
CA GLU A 87 -15.28 43.43 -19.94
C GLU A 87 -16.45 44.37 -19.63
N ILE A 88 -17.53 43.84 -19.02
CA ILE A 88 -18.73 44.61 -18.63
C ILE A 88 -18.54 45.25 -17.24
N ASP A 89 -18.04 44.48 -16.28
CA ASP A 89 -17.79 44.92 -14.91
C ASP A 89 -16.41 44.43 -14.42
N PRO A 90 -15.38 45.30 -14.49
CA PRO A 90 -14.04 44.98 -14.01
C PRO A 90 -13.98 44.70 -12.50
N ASP A 91 -15.00 45.13 -11.74
CA ASP A 91 -15.11 44.90 -10.30
C ASP A 91 -15.97 43.66 -9.95
N CYS A 92 -16.26 42.79 -10.94
CA CYS A 92 -16.90 41.50 -10.71
C CYS A 92 -15.92 40.47 -10.12
N ALA A 93 -15.83 40.42 -8.78
CA ALA A 93 -14.96 39.48 -8.06
C ALA A 93 -15.18 38.01 -8.45
N GLU A 94 -16.43 37.61 -8.68
CA GLU A 94 -16.77 36.22 -9.01
C GLU A 94 -16.24 35.80 -10.38
N ALA A 95 -16.13 36.73 -11.33
CA ALA A 95 -15.55 36.42 -12.63
C ALA A 95 -14.05 36.06 -12.48
N TYR A 96 -13.32 36.72 -11.59
CA TYR A 96 -11.93 36.35 -11.27
C TYR A 96 -11.84 34.98 -10.59
N VAL A 97 -12.74 34.66 -9.66
CA VAL A 97 -12.84 33.31 -9.05
C VAL A 97 -13.01 32.25 -10.13
N CYS A 98 -13.99 32.45 -11.02
CA CYS A 98 -14.25 31.54 -12.12
C CYS A 98 -13.04 31.38 -13.06
N LEU A 99 -12.30 32.45 -13.35
CA LEU A 99 -11.07 32.36 -14.15
C LEU A 99 -9.99 31.54 -13.44
N ALA A 100 -9.81 31.78 -12.14
CA ALA A 100 -8.81 31.10 -11.35
C ALA A 100 -9.10 29.59 -11.23
N GLU A 101 -10.36 29.19 -11.03
CA GLU A 101 -10.77 27.77 -11.00
C GLU A 101 -10.60 27.05 -12.35
N THR A 102 -10.68 27.78 -13.47
CA THR A 102 -10.45 27.21 -14.81
C THR A 102 -8.98 27.07 -15.19
N ALA A 103 -8.07 27.67 -14.41
CA ALA A 103 -6.64 27.59 -14.67
C ALA A 103 -6.14 26.16 -14.49
N SER A 104 -5.19 25.76 -15.34
CA SER A 104 -4.62 24.40 -15.28
C SER A 104 -3.50 24.28 -14.24
N ARG A 105 -2.88 25.40 -13.87
CA ARG A 105 -1.75 25.45 -12.95
C ARG A 105 -1.97 26.51 -11.88
N ALA A 106 -1.41 26.28 -10.69
CA ALA A 106 -1.56 27.20 -9.57
C ALA A 106 -0.88 28.57 -9.86
N GLU A 107 0.24 28.59 -10.59
CA GLU A 107 0.95 29.82 -10.98
C GLU A 107 0.09 30.71 -11.87
N GLU A 108 -0.65 30.10 -12.80
CA GLU A 108 -1.58 30.81 -13.70
C GLU A 108 -2.81 31.32 -12.94
N ALA A 109 -3.27 30.57 -11.92
CA ALA A 109 -4.42 30.92 -11.11
C ALA A 109 -4.14 32.07 -10.13
N LEU A 110 -2.89 32.18 -9.64
CA LEU A 110 -2.51 33.08 -8.54
C LEU A 110 -2.94 34.53 -8.78
N SER A 111 -2.64 35.09 -9.96
CA SER A 111 -2.98 36.47 -10.28
C SER A 111 -4.49 36.70 -10.28
N ALA A 112 -5.28 35.74 -10.78
CA ALA A 112 -6.74 35.85 -10.78
C ALA A 112 -7.30 35.78 -9.35
N TRP A 113 -6.77 34.90 -8.49
CA TRP A 113 -7.15 34.85 -7.07
C TRP A 113 -6.84 36.17 -6.33
N GLU A 114 -5.63 36.72 -6.51
CA GLU A 114 -5.22 37.99 -5.91
C GLU A 114 -6.13 39.15 -6.37
N GLN A 115 -6.46 39.21 -7.66
CA GLN A 115 -7.38 40.22 -8.19
C GLN A 115 -8.81 40.04 -7.65
N GLY A 116 -9.32 38.81 -7.56
CA GLY A 116 -10.63 38.53 -7.00
C GLY A 116 -10.76 39.04 -5.56
N VAL A 117 -9.74 38.82 -4.72
CA VAL A 117 -9.69 39.35 -3.34
C VAL A 117 -9.61 40.87 -3.34
N ALA A 118 -8.74 41.47 -4.17
CA ALA A 118 -8.55 42.92 -4.22
C ALA A 118 -9.83 43.65 -4.66
N VAL A 119 -10.48 43.16 -5.70
CA VAL A 119 -11.75 43.68 -6.23
C VAL A 119 -12.87 43.56 -5.21
N ALA A 120 -13.05 42.36 -4.62
CA ALA A 120 -14.08 42.16 -3.60
C ALA A 120 -13.84 43.04 -2.37
N THR A 121 -12.58 43.32 -2.02
CA THR A 121 -12.22 44.24 -0.95
C THR A 121 -12.68 45.67 -1.25
N ARG A 122 -12.48 46.14 -2.48
CA ARG A 122 -12.96 47.47 -2.90
C ARG A 122 -14.49 47.54 -2.89
N ALA A 123 -15.17 46.51 -3.39
CA ALA A 123 -16.63 46.44 -3.40
C ALA A 123 -17.26 46.52 -2.00
N LEU A 124 -16.56 46.02 -0.98
CA LEU A 124 -16.98 46.07 0.42
C LEU A 124 -16.60 47.38 1.15
N GLY A 125 -16.09 48.38 0.42
CA GLY A 125 -15.72 49.68 0.98
C GLY A 125 -14.31 49.71 1.60
N GLY A 126 -13.41 48.82 1.17
CA GLY A 126 -12.01 48.77 1.58
C GLY A 126 -11.75 47.91 2.83
N ALA A 127 -10.46 47.70 3.13
CA ALA A 127 -10.03 46.82 4.22
C ALA A 127 -10.55 47.26 5.60
N GLU A 128 -10.59 48.56 5.88
CA GLU A 128 -11.09 49.11 7.15
C GLU A 128 -12.60 48.89 7.35
N SER A 129 -13.34 48.68 6.27
CA SER A 129 -14.79 48.43 6.33
C SER A 129 -15.09 46.96 6.67
N MET A 130 -14.11 46.05 6.56
CA MET A 130 -14.31 44.61 6.81
C MET A 130 -14.69 44.32 8.26
N ASP A 131 -14.12 45.06 9.21
CA ASP A 131 -14.40 44.87 10.63
C ASP A 131 -15.86 45.17 10.99
N ARG A 132 -16.57 45.97 10.17
CA ARG A 132 -18.01 46.24 10.34
C ARG A 132 -18.87 44.99 10.13
N TYR A 133 -18.34 44.00 9.43
CA TYR A 133 -19.04 42.78 9.06
C TYR A 133 -18.54 41.55 9.84
N ALA A 134 -17.49 41.69 10.67
CA ALA A 134 -16.89 40.59 11.43
C ALA A 134 -17.94 39.85 12.29
N GLY A 135 -17.88 38.52 12.27
CA GLY A 135 -18.85 37.64 12.94
C GLY A 135 -20.16 37.42 12.17
N HIS A 136 -20.44 38.21 11.13
CA HIS A 136 -21.72 38.21 10.41
C HIS A 136 -21.55 38.08 8.89
N PHE A 137 -20.32 37.82 8.42
CA PHE A 137 -19.96 37.75 6.99
C PHE A 137 -20.89 36.81 6.21
N TRP A 138 -21.09 35.57 6.69
CA TRP A 138 -21.90 34.58 5.95
C TRP A 138 -23.34 35.02 5.63
N GLY A 139 -23.96 35.77 6.55
CA GLY A 139 -25.33 36.29 6.38
C GLY A 139 -25.44 37.43 5.37
N ARG A 140 -24.32 38.06 5.01
CA ARG A 140 -24.24 39.16 4.04
C ARG A 140 -23.79 38.63 2.68
N LEU A 141 -24.72 38.56 1.73
CA LEU A 141 -24.47 37.99 0.41
C LEU A 141 -23.36 38.72 -0.34
N GLU A 142 -23.20 40.02 -0.14
CA GLU A 142 -22.17 40.87 -0.75
C GLU A 142 -20.76 40.44 -0.37
N THR A 143 -20.60 39.77 0.77
CA THR A 143 -19.29 39.36 1.27
C THR A 143 -18.86 37.96 0.81
N ARG A 144 -19.77 37.18 0.22
CA ARG A 144 -19.50 35.80 -0.21
C ARG A 144 -18.47 35.68 -1.33
N PRO A 145 -18.45 36.56 -2.36
CA PRO A 145 -17.39 36.55 -3.37
C PRO A 145 -16.00 36.76 -2.77
N TYR A 146 -15.87 37.66 -1.78
CA TYR A 146 -14.61 37.88 -1.06
C TYR A 146 -14.14 36.61 -0.36
N MET A 147 -15.04 35.95 0.37
CA MET A 147 -14.77 34.72 1.11
C MET A 147 -14.35 33.57 0.19
N ARG A 148 -15.00 33.40 -0.96
CA ARG A 148 -14.61 32.41 -1.98
C ARG A 148 -13.23 32.71 -2.56
N ALA A 149 -13.02 33.94 -3.03
CA ALA A 149 -11.74 34.36 -3.60
C ALA A 149 -10.57 34.20 -2.62
N ARG A 150 -10.79 34.53 -1.34
CA ARG A 150 -9.77 34.42 -0.30
C ARG A 150 -9.44 32.98 0.08
N LEU A 151 -10.43 32.09 0.11
CA LEU A 151 -10.19 30.67 0.36
C LEU A 151 -9.43 30.03 -0.82
N GLY A 152 -9.84 30.32 -2.06
CA GLY A 152 -9.14 29.88 -3.26
C GLY A 152 -7.71 30.40 -3.33
N LEU A 153 -7.47 31.66 -2.93
CA LEU A 153 -6.12 32.21 -2.80
C LEU A 153 -5.30 31.43 -1.77
N ALA A 154 -5.85 31.13 -0.59
CA ALA A 154 -5.15 30.35 0.43
C ALA A 154 -4.72 28.97 -0.10
N GLN A 155 -5.61 28.25 -0.79
CA GLN A 155 -5.33 26.94 -1.37
C GLN A 155 -4.31 27.01 -2.52
N CYS A 156 -4.38 28.05 -3.35
CA CYS A 156 -3.40 28.31 -4.40
C CYS A 156 -2.01 28.56 -3.81
N LEU A 157 -1.91 29.42 -2.79
CA LEU A 157 -0.66 29.72 -2.09
C LEU A 157 -0.06 28.47 -1.42
N TRP A 158 -0.91 27.62 -0.83
CA TRP A 158 -0.48 26.34 -0.26
C TRP A 158 0.18 25.44 -1.31
N THR A 159 -0.47 25.31 -2.48
CA THR A 159 0.04 24.56 -3.63
C THR A 159 1.39 25.10 -4.10
N LEU A 160 1.54 26.43 -4.14
CA LEU A 160 2.77 27.13 -4.51
C LEU A 160 3.84 27.18 -3.40
N ARG A 161 3.65 26.47 -2.29
CA ARG A 161 4.56 26.45 -1.12
C ARG A 161 4.75 27.79 -0.42
N ARG A 162 3.83 28.75 -0.63
CA ARG A 162 3.71 30.00 0.15
C ARG A 162 2.85 29.76 1.41
N GLN A 163 3.28 28.80 2.23
CA GLN A 163 2.44 28.16 3.26
C GLN A 163 2.07 29.10 4.42
N GLU A 164 2.97 29.98 4.85
CA GLU A 164 2.68 30.94 5.94
C GLU A 164 1.62 31.97 5.51
N GLU A 165 1.65 32.39 4.24
CA GLU A 165 0.62 33.28 3.68
C GLU A 165 -0.74 32.57 3.58
N ALA A 166 -0.75 31.30 3.15
CA ALA A 166 -1.97 30.49 3.12
C ALA A 166 -2.62 30.38 4.50
N VAL A 167 -1.83 30.07 5.54
CA VAL A 167 -2.29 30.01 6.94
C VAL A 167 -2.87 31.35 7.40
N ALA A 168 -2.23 32.47 7.05
CA ALA A 168 -2.72 33.81 7.39
C ALA A 168 -4.08 34.11 6.74
N HIS A 169 -4.30 33.69 5.49
CA HIS A 169 -5.60 33.85 4.82
C HIS A 169 -6.70 33.02 5.48
N CYS A 170 -6.43 31.77 5.86
CA CYS A 170 -7.39 30.91 6.55
C CYS A 170 -7.78 31.49 7.93
N ARG A 171 -6.81 31.98 8.71
CA ARG A 171 -7.09 32.62 10.00
C ARG A 171 -7.98 33.85 9.88
N GLU A 172 -7.71 34.69 8.90
CA GLU A 172 -8.51 35.87 8.69
C GLU A 172 -9.94 35.52 8.25
N LEU A 173 -10.12 34.45 7.46
CA LEU A 173 -11.45 33.94 7.14
C LEU A 173 -12.21 33.47 8.39
N LEU A 174 -11.55 32.74 9.31
CA LEU A 174 -12.17 32.31 10.57
C LEU A 174 -12.48 33.49 11.51
N ARG A 175 -11.64 34.53 11.53
CA ARG A 175 -11.94 35.76 12.28
C ARG A 175 -13.20 36.46 11.75
N LEU A 176 -13.32 36.55 10.42
CA LEU A 176 -14.45 37.20 9.76
C LEU A 176 -15.73 36.37 9.84
N ASN A 177 -15.60 35.03 9.75
CA ASN A 177 -16.68 34.06 9.81
C ASN A 177 -16.41 32.94 10.86
N PRO A 178 -16.56 33.22 12.16
CA PRO A 178 -16.27 32.25 13.23
C PRO A 178 -17.12 30.99 13.20
N ASN A 179 -18.35 31.07 12.68
CA ASN A 179 -19.24 29.91 12.48
C ASN A 179 -18.77 28.99 11.34
N ASP A 180 -17.76 29.41 10.58
CA ASP A 180 -17.08 28.66 9.56
C ASP A 180 -17.99 27.88 8.60
N ASN A 181 -18.94 28.60 8.00
CA ASN A 181 -19.87 28.04 7.02
C ASN A 181 -19.19 27.51 5.74
N GLN A 182 -17.92 27.87 5.50
CA GLN A 182 -17.14 27.40 4.35
C GLN A 182 -16.28 26.16 4.67
N GLY A 183 -16.16 25.74 5.93
CA GLY A 183 -15.29 24.64 6.32
C GLY A 183 -13.79 24.98 6.29
N VAL A 184 -13.42 26.25 6.45
CA VAL A 184 -12.04 26.73 6.51
C VAL A 184 -11.29 26.12 7.69
N ARG A 185 -11.97 25.79 8.79
CA ARG A 185 -11.33 25.17 9.97
C ARG A 185 -10.67 23.84 9.61
N TYR A 186 -11.27 23.07 8.72
CA TYR A 186 -10.74 21.79 8.22
C TYR A 186 -9.47 22.01 7.39
N VAL A 187 -9.51 22.99 6.49
CA VAL A 187 -8.34 23.38 5.68
C VAL A 187 -7.20 23.86 6.57
N LEU A 188 -7.48 24.75 7.53
CA LEU A 188 -6.45 25.28 8.43
C LEU A 188 -5.86 24.18 9.32
N SER A 189 -6.68 23.28 9.84
CA SER A 189 -6.25 22.14 10.65
C SER A 189 -5.30 21.23 9.86
N SER A 190 -5.61 20.92 8.59
CA SER A 190 -4.69 20.17 7.72
C SER A 190 -3.35 20.90 7.52
N TYR A 191 -3.37 22.22 7.33
CA TYR A 191 -2.17 23.02 7.13
C TYR A 191 -1.28 23.06 8.37
N LEU A 192 -1.88 23.26 9.55
CA LEU A 192 -1.16 23.27 10.82
C LEU A 192 -0.56 21.89 11.14
N CYS A 193 -1.29 20.82 10.83
CA CYS A 193 -0.81 19.45 10.95
C CYS A 193 0.42 19.18 10.07
N GLU A 194 0.38 19.53 8.78
CA GLU A 194 1.49 19.30 7.85
C GLU A 194 2.73 20.13 8.20
N LEU A 195 2.54 21.38 8.61
CA LEU A 195 3.62 22.27 9.05
C LEU A 195 4.21 21.89 10.42
N GLY A 196 3.54 21.02 11.19
CA GLY A 196 3.95 20.68 12.55
C GLY A 196 3.80 21.83 13.54
N ARG A 197 2.80 22.70 13.35
CA ARG A 197 2.50 23.84 14.24
C ARG A 197 1.57 23.38 15.37
N ASP A 198 2.05 22.42 16.15
CA ASP A 198 1.25 21.65 17.12
C ASP A 198 0.56 22.51 18.19
N ASP A 199 1.12 23.65 18.60
CA ASP A 199 0.47 24.58 19.55
C ASP A 199 -0.71 25.34 18.92
N GLN A 200 -0.52 25.81 17.70
CA GLN A 200 -1.57 26.50 16.96
C GLN A 200 -2.68 25.53 16.55
N TRP A 201 -2.32 24.28 16.26
CA TRP A 201 -3.27 23.23 15.95
C TRP A 201 -4.11 22.84 17.18
N GLN A 202 -3.47 22.69 18.35
CA GLN A 202 -4.18 22.47 19.62
C GLN A 202 -5.21 23.57 19.87
N GLN A 203 -4.80 24.83 19.72
CA GLN A 203 -5.69 25.98 19.93
C GLN A 203 -6.92 25.90 19.01
N LEU A 204 -6.72 25.61 17.71
CA LEU A 204 -7.83 25.46 16.76
C LEU A 204 -8.78 24.33 17.14
N LEU A 205 -8.25 23.17 17.55
CA LEU A 205 -9.07 22.03 17.96
C LEU A 205 -9.92 22.37 19.20
N ASP A 206 -9.37 23.16 20.12
CA ASP A 206 -10.05 23.58 21.36
C ASP A 206 -11.04 24.72 21.17
N GLU A 207 -10.91 25.52 20.10
CA GLU A 207 -11.90 26.53 19.70
C GLU A 207 -13.22 25.89 19.22
N TYR A 208 -13.18 24.65 18.71
CA TYR A 208 -14.33 23.90 18.22
C TYR A 208 -14.46 22.54 18.94
N PRO A 209 -14.78 22.51 20.26
CA PRO A 209 -14.77 21.28 21.04
C PRO A 209 -15.90 20.30 20.66
N ASP A 210 -16.99 20.80 20.09
CA ASP A 210 -18.18 20.03 19.74
C ASP A 210 -18.13 19.42 18.31
N ASP A 211 -17.04 19.63 17.56
CA ASP A 211 -16.90 19.08 16.21
C ASP A 211 -16.64 17.57 16.26
N ALA A 212 -17.62 16.79 15.80
CA ALA A 212 -17.60 15.34 15.86
C ALA A 212 -16.98 14.68 14.61
N SER A 213 -16.35 15.45 13.72
CA SER A 213 -15.72 14.91 12.51
C SER A 213 -14.56 13.96 12.80
N ALA A 214 -14.28 13.05 11.87
CA ALA A 214 -13.06 12.24 11.88
C ALA A 214 -11.81 13.13 11.98
N GLU A 215 -11.83 14.32 11.38
CA GLU A 215 -10.73 15.25 11.43
C GLU A 215 -10.39 15.73 12.84
N TRP A 216 -11.40 16.08 13.64
CA TRP A 216 -11.18 16.51 15.02
C TRP A 216 -10.71 15.35 15.89
N HIS A 217 -11.34 14.18 15.76
CA HIS A 217 -10.99 13.00 16.53
C HIS A 217 -9.57 12.51 16.24
N PHE A 218 -9.25 12.24 14.97
CA PHE A 218 -7.93 11.76 14.58
C PHE A 218 -6.87 12.86 14.63
N GLY A 219 -7.24 14.13 14.46
CA GLY A 219 -6.35 15.27 14.69
C GLY A 219 -5.88 15.34 16.13
N ARG A 220 -6.81 15.22 17.10
CA ARG A 220 -6.47 15.11 18.53
C ARG A 220 -5.60 13.88 18.82
N ALA A 221 -5.88 12.73 18.19
CA ALA A 221 -5.08 11.52 18.36
C ALA A 221 -3.63 11.70 17.88
N LEU A 222 -3.43 12.22 16.66
CA LEU A 222 -2.10 12.47 16.12
C LEU A 222 -1.34 13.51 16.95
N LEU A 223 -2.01 14.58 17.37
CA LEU A 223 -1.41 15.62 18.20
C LEU A 223 -0.99 15.09 19.58
N ALA A 224 -1.83 14.25 20.21
CA ALA A 224 -1.49 13.56 21.45
C ALA A 224 -0.25 12.68 21.29
N TYR A 225 -0.15 11.92 20.18
CA TYR A 225 1.03 11.13 19.87
C TYR A 225 2.28 11.98 19.63
N ARG A 226 2.19 13.09 18.89
CA ARG A 226 3.32 14.00 18.67
C ARG A 226 3.87 14.59 19.97
N ARG A 227 3.00 14.89 20.93
CA ARG A 227 3.37 15.52 22.21
C ARG A 227 3.85 14.53 23.27
N LEU A 228 3.16 13.40 23.39
CA LEU A 228 3.35 12.44 24.48
C LEU A 228 4.10 11.17 24.04
N GLY A 229 4.19 10.93 22.73
CA GLY A 229 4.63 9.65 22.19
C GLY A 229 3.58 8.56 22.38
N ASP A 230 4.05 7.31 22.37
CA ASP A 230 3.23 6.13 22.64
C ASP A 230 2.98 5.98 24.15
N THR A 231 1.82 6.43 24.63
CA THR A 231 1.42 6.40 26.05
C THR A 231 -0.02 5.94 26.18
N ASP A 232 -0.43 5.48 27.36
CA ASP A 232 -1.82 5.07 27.58
C ASP A 232 -2.82 6.20 27.28
N ALA A 233 -2.43 7.45 27.55
CA ALA A 233 -3.25 8.62 27.23
C ALA A 233 -3.42 8.82 25.71
N SER A 234 -2.34 8.76 24.92
CA SER A 234 -2.43 8.90 23.46
C SER A 234 -3.16 7.71 22.82
N ARG A 235 -2.92 6.49 23.33
CA ARG A 235 -3.65 5.27 22.91
C ARG A 235 -5.15 5.37 23.16
N ALA A 236 -5.57 5.87 24.32
CA ALA A 236 -6.99 6.04 24.64
C ALA A 236 -7.68 7.03 23.69
N VAL A 237 -7.01 8.15 23.35
CA VAL A 237 -7.53 9.12 22.38
C VAL A 237 -7.64 8.50 20.99
N LEU A 238 -6.65 7.70 20.57
CA LEU A 238 -6.70 6.99 19.29
C LEU A 238 -7.84 5.96 19.23
N GLN A 239 -8.06 5.19 20.30
CA GLN A 239 -9.17 4.23 20.37
C GLN A 239 -10.52 4.93 20.26
N ALA A 240 -10.69 6.09 20.90
CA ALA A 240 -11.90 6.90 20.76
C ALA A 240 -12.07 7.42 19.32
N ALA A 241 -10.99 7.85 18.66
CA ALA A 241 -11.03 8.28 17.27
C ALA A 241 -11.41 7.14 16.30
N HIS A 242 -10.84 5.95 16.52
CA HIS A 242 -11.19 4.76 15.74
C HIS A 242 -12.65 4.34 15.92
N ALA A 243 -13.20 4.48 17.13
CA ALA A 243 -14.62 4.23 17.38
C ALA A 243 -15.54 5.22 16.66
N ALA A 244 -15.10 6.47 16.45
CA ALA A 244 -15.85 7.48 15.70
C ALA A 244 -15.86 7.19 14.19
N ASN A 245 -14.73 6.76 13.62
CA ASN A 245 -14.66 6.32 12.22
C ASN A 245 -13.62 5.20 12.03
N PRO A 246 -14.05 3.93 11.89
CA PRO A 246 -13.12 2.80 11.80
C PRO A 246 -12.39 2.72 10.44
N TYR A 247 -12.93 3.34 9.38
CA TYR A 247 -12.38 3.25 8.02
C TYR A 247 -11.08 4.03 7.84
N VAL A 248 -10.87 5.09 8.63
CA VAL A 248 -9.68 5.97 8.52
C VAL A 248 -8.38 5.18 8.64
N VAL A 249 -8.32 4.23 9.57
CA VAL A 249 -7.08 3.49 9.87
C VAL A 249 -6.68 2.62 8.70
N GLU A 250 -7.62 1.95 8.04
CA GLU A 250 -7.37 1.11 6.85
C GLU A 250 -6.72 1.90 5.71
N TYR A 251 -7.08 3.17 5.53
CA TYR A 251 -6.45 4.04 4.57
C TYR A 251 -5.06 4.52 5.02
N LEU A 252 -4.91 4.91 6.29
CA LEU A 252 -3.63 5.42 6.82
C LEU A 252 -2.53 4.36 6.81
N VAL A 253 -2.87 3.12 7.13
CA VAL A 253 -1.92 1.99 7.12
C VAL A 253 -1.72 1.38 5.73
N GLY A 254 -2.52 1.77 4.73
CA GLY A 254 -2.34 1.33 3.34
C GLY A 254 -3.09 0.05 2.95
N ASN A 255 -3.97 -0.47 3.80
CA ASN A 255 -4.83 -1.63 3.49
C ASN A 255 -5.91 -1.30 2.45
N ARG A 256 -6.26 -0.02 2.28
CA ARG A 256 -7.21 0.46 1.29
C ARG A 256 -6.59 1.54 0.39
N PRO A 257 -6.72 1.43 -0.94
CA PRO A 257 -6.25 2.47 -1.85
C PRO A 257 -7.14 3.71 -1.74
N LEU A 258 -6.52 4.89 -1.75
CA LEU A 258 -7.22 6.16 -1.87
C LEU A 258 -7.62 6.38 -3.33
N ASP A 259 -8.90 6.71 -3.54
CA ASP A 259 -9.37 7.16 -4.85
C ASP A 259 -8.85 8.57 -5.14
N THR A 260 -8.52 8.86 -6.39
CA THR A 260 -8.05 10.19 -6.80
C THR A 260 -9.18 11.22 -6.83
N GLN A 261 -10.45 10.77 -6.87
CA GLN A 261 -11.61 11.65 -6.80
C GLN A 261 -12.15 11.72 -5.38
N SER A 262 -11.97 12.87 -4.72
CA SER A 262 -12.63 13.14 -3.45
C SER A 262 -14.15 13.12 -3.62
N PRO A 263 -14.89 12.48 -2.69
CA PRO A 263 -16.34 12.47 -2.76
C PRO A 263 -16.87 13.91 -2.61
N PRO A 264 -17.88 14.33 -3.40
CA PRO A 264 -18.41 15.68 -3.34
C PRO A 264 -19.12 15.99 -2.01
N TYR A 265 -19.53 14.95 -1.29
CA TYR A 265 -20.16 15.02 0.02
C TYR A 265 -19.73 13.80 0.84
N PHE A 266 -19.69 13.95 2.17
CA PHE A 266 -19.49 12.85 3.10
C PHE A 266 -20.52 12.89 4.22
N ALA A 267 -20.68 11.75 4.88
CA ALA A 267 -21.44 11.63 6.11
C ALA A 267 -20.52 11.21 7.26
N LEU A 268 -20.77 11.77 8.45
CA LEU A 268 -19.98 11.49 9.65
C LEU A 268 -19.99 9.99 9.98
N GLY A 269 -18.81 9.43 10.25
CA GLY A 269 -18.59 8.03 10.58
C GLY A 269 -18.57 7.08 9.37
N GLU A 270 -18.78 7.58 8.15
CA GLU A 270 -18.78 6.76 6.94
C GLU A 270 -17.41 6.72 6.24
N ASP A 271 -17.27 5.78 5.30
CA ASP A 271 -16.09 5.64 4.44
C ASP A 271 -15.78 6.90 3.61
N SER A 272 -16.83 7.63 3.20
CA SER A 272 -16.69 8.89 2.47
C SER A 272 -15.97 9.97 3.27
N GLU A 273 -16.22 10.04 4.58
CA GLU A 273 -15.52 10.96 5.49
C GLU A 273 -14.07 10.53 5.67
N ALA A 274 -13.83 9.23 5.83
CA ALA A 274 -12.48 8.70 5.97
C ALA A 274 -11.61 9.02 4.75
N CYS A 275 -12.14 8.85 3.54
CA CYS A 275 -11.46 9.22 2.30
C CYS A 275 -11.12 10.71 2.24
N SER A 276 -12.09 11.58 2.60
CA SER A 276 -11.90 13.04 2.66
C SER A 276 -10.80 13.43 3.67
N TYR A 277 -10.89 12.90 4.90
CA TYR A 277 -9.92 13.16 5.96
C TYR A 277 -8.51 12.71 5.56
N VAL A 278 -8.35 11.48 5.08
CA VAL A 278 -7.03 10.95 4.76
C VAL A 278 -6.42 11.71 3.58
N GLY A 279 -7.21 12.10 2.58
CA GLY A 279 -6.73 12.94 1.47
C GLY A 279 -6.07 14.24 1.94
N ALA A 280 -6.54 14.82 3.05
CA ALA A 280 -5.98 16.05 3.63
C ALA A 280 -4.88 15.82 4.68
N PHE A 281 -4.90 14.70 5.41
CA PHE A 281 -4.02 14.49 6.58
C PHE A 281 -2.92 13.45 6.38
N LEU A 282 -2.91 12.71 5.27
CA LEU A 282 -1.94 11.62 5.04
C LEU A 282 -0.48 12.11 5.11
N SER A 283 -0.20 13.29 4.56
CA SER A 283 1.14 13.93 4.63
C SER A 283 1.56 14.18 6.08
N GLY A 284 0.63 14.62 6.92
CA GLY A 284 0.83 14.87 8.35
C GLY A 284 1.08 13.60 9.15
N TRP A 285 0.31 12.53 8.89
CA TRP A 285 0.51 11.22 9.52
C TRP A 285 1.84 10.61 9.16
N ARG A 286 2.11 10.43 7.85
CA ARG A 286 3.35 9.78 7.40
C ARG A 286 4.58 10.65 7.60
N GLY A 287 4.41 11.96 7.71
CA GLY A 287 5.47 12.89 8.11
C GLY A 287 5.79 12.87 9.61
N THR A 288 5.03 12.13 10.41
CA THR A 288 5.24 11.93 11.85
C THR A 288 5.89 10.57 12.09
N PRO A 289 7.18 10.52 12.48
CA PRO A 289 7.90 9.26 12.67
C PRO A 289 7.21 8.29 13.64
N GLY A 290 7.07 7.02 13.26
CA GLY A 290 6.47 5.98 14.08
C GLY A 290 4.94 6.02 14.18
N ALA A 291 4.26 7.00 13.57
CA ALA A 291 2.81 7.15 13.73
C ALA A 291 2.03 5.99 13.08
N ALA A 292 2.50 5.46 11.94
CA ALA A 292 1.85 4.31 11.29
C ALA A 292 2.08 3.03 12.09
N ALA A 293 3.30 2.82 12.59
CA ALA A 293 3.61 1.71 13.49
C ALA A 293 2.78 1.78 14.79
N TRP A 294 2.64 2.96 15.38
CA TRP A 294 1.83 3.21 16.57
C TRP A 294 0.34 2.90 16.34
N LEU A 295 -0.22 3.31 15.19
CA LEU A 295 -1.59 2.96 14.79
C LEU A 295 -1.79 1.44 14.76
N ARG A 296 -0.91 0.72 14.04
CA ARG A 296 -1.00 -0.74 13.88
C ARG A 296 -0.87 -1.47 15.22
N ARG A 297 0.08 -1.06 16.07
CA ARG A 297 0.28 -1.65 17.41
C ARG A 297 -0.94 -1.42 18.31
N THR A 298 -1.45 -0.19 18.36
CA THR A 298 -2.53 0.18 19.29
C THR A 298 -3.86 -0.46 18.91
N LEU A 299 -4.13 -0.59 17.61
CA LEU A 299 -5.41 -1.08 17.08
C LEU A 299 -5.33 -2.53 16.57
N GLN A 300 -4.15 -3.16 16.65
CA GLN A 300 -3.90 -4.53 16.19
C GLN A 300 -4.33 -4.75 14.73
N THR A 301 -4.12 -3.75 13.89
CA THR A 301 -4.54 -3.77 12.48
C THR A 301 -3.64 -4.70 11.68
N ALA A 302 -4.24 -5.43 10.73
CA ALA A 302 -3.51 -6.28 9.82
C ALA A 302 -2.53 -5.46 8.96
N MET A 303 -1.44 -6.12 8.55
CA MET A 303 -0.45 -5.58 7.64
C MET A 303 -1.07 -5.32 6.26
N PRO A 304 -0.55 -4.36 5.49
CA PRO A 304 -0.87 -4.27 4.09
C PRO A 304 -0.44 -5.60 3.48
N THR A 305 -1.40 -6.39 3.02
CA THR A 305 -1.07 -7.52 2.17
C THR A 305 -0.40 -6.91 0.95
N SER A 306 0.92 -7.08 0.81
CA SER A 306 1.75 -6.48 -0.26
C SER A 306 1.35 -6.94 -1.67
N GLN A 307 0.22 -7.65 -1.77
CA GLN A 307 -0.37 -8.10 -2.98
C GLN A 307 -1.83 -7.68 -2.93
N ARG A 308 -2.22 -6.87 -3.90
CA ARG A 308 -3.50 -7.09 -4.57
C ARG A 308 -3.67 -8.60 -4.65
N GLU A 309 -4.62 -9.19 -3.91
CA GLU A 309 -5.12 -10.50 -4.29
C GLU A 309 -5.30 -10.40 -5.82
N PRO A 310 -4.55 -11.19 -6.63
CA PRO A 310 -4.73 -11.12 -8.07
C PRO A 310 -6.24 -11.28 -8.28
N PRO A 311 -6.90 -10.32 -8.95
CA PRO A 311 -8.35 -10.21 -8.93
C PRO A 311 -8.91 -11.59 -9.20
N ARG A 312 -9.61 -12.18 -8.21
CA ARG A 312 -9.95 -13.61 -8.15
C ARG A 312 -10.12 -14.14 -9.56
N ALA A 313 -9.17 -14.96 -10.00
CA ALA A 313 -9.00 -15.26 -11.41
C ALA A 313 -10.34 -15.69 -12.01
N SER A 314 -10.87 -14.88 -12.92
CA SER A 314 -12.18 -15.17 -13.50
C SER A 314 -12.06 -16.41 -14.38
N TRP A 315 -13.11 -17.23 -14.42
CA TRP A 315 -13.17 -18.41 -15.30
C TRP A 315 -12.80 -18.08 -16.76
N SER A 316 -13.18 -16.89 -17.24
CA SER A 316 -12.87 -16.45 -18.61
C SER A 316 -11.38 -16.23 -18.84
N PHE A 317 -10.64 -15.74 -17.84
CA PHE A 317 -9.20 -15.55 -17.92
C PHE A 317 -8.46 -16.89 -17.86
N LEU A 318 -8.80 -17.74 -16.89
CA LEU A 318 -8.14 -19.04 -16.70
C LEU A 318 -8.37 -19.99 -17.89
N LYS A 319 -9.57 -20.00 -18.47
CA LYS A 319 -9.88 -20.83 -19.63
C LYS A 319 -8.92 -20.60 -20.79
N GLY A 320 -8.62 -19.33 -21.11
CA GLY A 320 -7.71 -18.97 -22.19
C GLY A 320 -6.27 -19.38 -21.89
N SER A 321 -5.83 -19.30 -20.63
CA SER A 321 -4.47 -19.65 -20.24
C SER A 321 -4.22 -21.15 -20.08
N VAL A 322 -5.24 -21.94 -19.73
CA VAL A 322 -5.12 -23.38 -19.44
C VAL A 322 -5.46 -24.22 -20.67
N GLY A 323 -6.28 -23.72 -21.59
CA GLY A 323 -6.69 -24.44 -22.80
C GLY A 323 -5.52 -24.87 -23.71
N ASP A 324 -4.41 -24.14 -23.66
CA ASP A 324 -3.22 -24.39 -24.49
C ASP A 324 -2.17 -25.28 -23.79
N LEU A 325 -2.36 -25.62 -22.50
CA LEU A 325 -1.43 -26.47 -21.77
C LEU A 325 -1.45 -27.92 -22.29
N PRO A 326 -0.32 -28.64 -22.27
CA PRO A 326 -0.28 -30.05 -22.69
C PRO A 326 -1.24 -30.90 -21.84
N LEU A 327 -1.93 -31.84 -22.50
CA LEU A 327 -2.79 -32.82 -21.83
C LEU A 327 -1.94 -34.04 -21.43
N ALA A 328 -1.81 -34.27 -20.12
CA ALA A 328 -1.12 -35.42 -19.58
C ALA A 328 -2.01 -36.66 -19.67
N THR A 329 -1.70 -37.55 -20.62
CA THR A 329 -2.49 -38.76 -20.87
C THR A 329 -2.23 -39.78 -19.76
N GLY A 330 -3.30 -40.32 -19.18
CA GLY A 330 -3.28 -41.25 -18.05
C GLY A 330 -3.24 -40.58 -16.67
N GLU A 331 -3.17 -39.25 -16.59
CA GLU A 331 -3.09 -38.54 -15.31
C GLU A 331 -4.47 -38.20 -14.74
N VAL A 332 -4.73 -38.65 -13.51
CA VAL A 332 -6.01 -38.44 -12.82
C VAL A 332 -5.82 -37.71 -11.50
N TRP A 333 -6.52 -36.59 -11.34
CA TRP A 333 -6.48 -35.78 -10.12
C TRP A 333 -7.70 -36.03 -9.27
N GLN A 334 -7.51 -36.37 -8.00
CA GLN A 334 -8.57 -36.46 -7.00
C GLN A 334 -8.67 -35.14 -6.24
N VAL A 335 -9.90 -34.63 -6.09
CA VAL A 335 -10.16 -33.34 -5.42
C VAL A 335 -11.22 -33.52 -4.35
N ASP A 336 -10.91 -33.10 -3.12
CA ASP A 336 -11.89 -33.00 -2.06
C ASP A 336 -11.60 -31.89 -1.04
N VAL A 337 -12.62 -31.51 -0.27
CA VAL A 337 -12.51 -30.56 0.84
C VAL A 337 -12.85 -31.26 2.15
N ARG A 338 -11.86 -31.40 3.04
CA ARG A 338 -12.00 -32.08 4.32
C ARG A 338 -11.91 -31.09 5.48
N ARG A 339 -12.56 -31.41 6.59
CA ARG A 339 -12.42 -30.65 7.85
C ARG A 339 -11.33 -31.29 8.67
N MET A 340 -10.37 -30.49 9.10
CA MET A 340 -9.24 -30.89 9.93
C MET A 340 -9.15 -29.97 11.13
N PRO A 341 -8.81 -30.49 12.31
CA PRO A 341 -8.45 -29.67 13.45
C PRO A 341 -7.04 -29.10 13.23
N LEU A 342 -6.91 -28.05 12.41
CA LEU A 342 -5.64 -27.33 12.25
C LEU A 342 -5.50 -26.29 13.38
N GLY A 343 -4.43 -26.41 14.17
CA GLY A 343 -3.91 -25.30 14.99
C GLY A 343 -4.44 -25.14 16.44
N SER A 344 -3.46 -24.96 17.33
CA SER A 344 -3.51 -24.73 18.78
C SER A 344 -4.00 -25.91 19.61
N GLY A 345 -3.26 -26.27 20.66
CA GLY A 345 -3.63 -27.30 21.63
C GLY A 345 -4.87 -26.97 22.48
N ASP A 346 -5.75 -26.11 21.97
CA ASP A 346 -7.02 -25.76 22.56
C ASP A 346 -8.10 -26.73 22.04
N ARG A 347 -8.80 -27.41 22.96
CA ARG A 347 -9.82 -28.41 22.60
C ARG A 347 -11.08 -27.79 21.99
N ASP A 348 -11.19 -26.46 22.00
CA ASP A 348 -12.34 -25.70 21.48
C ASP A 348 -12.11 -25.03 20.10
N ALA A 349 -10.98 -25.27 19.43
CA ALA A 349 -10.71 -24.69 18.11
C ALA A 349 -11.67 -25.23 17.02
N THR A 350 -12.23 -24.33 16.20
CA THR A 350 -13.09 -24.71 15.06
C THR A 350 -12.28 -25.42 13.98
N PRO A 351 -12.72 -26.59 13.47
CA PRO A 351 -11.96 -27.33 12.48
C PRO A 351 -11.91 -26.58 11.14
N THR A 352 -10.69 -26.24 10.71
CA THR A 352 -10.37 -25.61 9.43
C THR A 352 -10.67 -26.55 8.27
N ARG A 353 -11.24 -26.02 7.18
CA ARG A 353 -11.45 -26.79 5.96
C ARG A 353 -10.19 -26.75 5.11
N ILE A 354 -9.72 -27.89 4.63
CA ILE A 354 -8.58 -28.00 3.72
C ILE A 354 -9.10 -28.46 2.36
N LEU A 355 -8.76 -27.73 1.30
CA LEU A 355 -8.86 -28.20 -0.07
C LEU A 355 -7.61 -29.01 -0.40
N ALA A 356 -7.80 -30.27 -0.79
CA ALA A 356 -6.73 -31.14 -1.20
C ALA A 356 -6.94 -31.63 -2.64
N VAL A 357 -5.87 -31.58 -3.43
CA VAL A 357 -5.78 -32.08 -4.80
C VAL A 357 -4.58 -33.00 -4.88
N THR A 358 -4.79 -34.23 -5.33
CA THR A 358 -3.73 -35.25 -5.39
C THR A 358 -3.74 -35.96 -6.74
N ASN A 359 -2.58 -36.35 -7.21
CA ASN A 359 -2.43 -37.33 -8.29
C ASN A 359 -2.45 -38.72 -7.67
N ALA A 360 -3.57 -39.44 -7.78
CA ALA A 360 -3.72 -40.74 -7.13
C ALA A 360 -2.83 -41.83 -7.76
N ASP A 361 -2.58 -41.76 -9.07
CA ASP A 361 -1.81 -42.76 -9.79
C ASP A 361 -0.30 -42.63 -9.54
N GLN A 362 0.17 -41.42 -9.26
CA GLN A 362 1.60 -41.11 -9.00
C GLN A 362 1.91 -40.90 -7.51
N GLY A 363 0.91 -40.90 -6.64
CA GLY A 363 1.09 -40.66 -5.21
C GLY A 363 1.58 -39.23 -4.90
N GLU A 364 1.22 -38.24 -5.71
CA GLU A 364 1.71 -36.86 -5.60
C GLU A 364 0.65 -35.93 -4.99
N ILE A 365 1.06 -35.01 -4.11
CA ILE A 365 0.22 -33.92 -3.62
C ILE A 365 0.39 -32.72 -4.55
N ILE A 366 -0.70 -32.32 -5.18
CA ILE A 366 -0.72 -31.22 -6.17
C ILE A 366 -1.04 -29.89 -5.50
N LEU A 367 -2.00 -29.89 -4.57
CA LEU A 367 -2.41 -28.72 -3.83
C LEU A 367 -2.95 -29.14 -2.47
N LEU A 368 -2.51 -28.48 -1.42
CA LEU A 368 -3.08 -28.61 -0.08
C LEU A 368 -3.20 -27.21 0.52
N GLN A 369 -4.42 -26.69 0.59
CA GLN A 369 -4.65 -25.28 0.93
C GLN A 369 -5.75 -25.16 2.02
N PRO A 370 -5.49 -24.43 3.12
CA PRO A 370 -6.54 -24.09 4.08
C PRO A 370 -7.56 -23.14 3.44
N TRP A 371 -8.83 -23.33 3.79
CA TRP A 371 -9.96 -22.64 3.22
C TRP A 371 -10.71 -21.87 4.31
N GLU A 372 -10.31 -20.61 4.54
CA GLU A 372 -10.93 -19.72 5.52
C GLU A 372 -11.97 -18.80 4.87
N PRO A 373 -13.25 -19.16 5.02
CA PRO A 373 -14.26 -18.20 5.45
C PRO A 373 -15.26 -18.79 6.45
N GLU A 374 -16.03 -17.93 7.13
CA GLU A 374 -17.17 -18.28 8.01
C GLU A 374 -18.22 -19.22 7.34
N ALA A 375 -18.18 -19.35 6.00
CA ALA A 375 -19.09 -20.17 5.18
C ALA A 375 -18.36 -21.24 4.35
N PRO A 376 -19.01 -22.38 4.03
CA PRO A 376 -18.41 -23.43 3.21
C PRO A 376 -18.06 -22.95 1.78
N PRO A 377 -16.95 -23.44 1.18
CA PRO A 377 -16.55 -23.10 -0.18
C PRO A 377 -17.68 -23.31 -1.19
N LYS A 378 -17.88 -22.36 -2.10
CA LYS A 378 -18.76 -22.59 -3.24
C LYS A 378 -18.02 -23.49 -4.25
N PRO A 379 -18.71 -24.41 -4.94
CA PRO A 379 -18.09 -25.27 -5.97
C PRO A 379 -17.32 -24.51 -7.05
N ARG A 380 -17.72 -23.26 -7.34
CA ARG A 380 -17.02 -22.41 -8.30
C ARG A 380 -15.62 -22.03 -7.85
N ASP A 381 -15.45 -21.72 -6.56
CA ASP A 381 -14.20 -21.19 -6.03
C ASP A 381 -13.16 -22.32 -5.94
N ILE A 382 -13.59 -23.53 -5.55
CA ILE A 382 -12.75 -24.74 -5.59
C ILE A 382 -12.27 -25.04 -7.01
N LEU A 383 -13.15 -24.97 -8.01
CA LEU A 383 -12.77 -25.21 -9.41
C LEU A 383 -11.73 -24.20 -9.90
N ILE A 384 -11.81 -22.93 -9.46
CA ILE A 384 -10.81 -21.91 -9.78
C ILE A 384 -9.45 -22.28 -9.19
N ALA A 385 -9.41 -22.77 -7.95
CA ALA A 385 -8.18 -23.23 -7.31
C ALA A 385 -7.56 -24.43 -8.06
N VAL A 386 -8.36 -25.45 -8.39
CA VAL A 386 -7.91 -26.64 -9.15
C VAL A 386 -7.34 -26.26 -10.52
N VAL A 387 -7.99 -25.35 -11.24
CA VAL A 387 -7.54 -24.91 -12.57
C VAL A 387 -6.30 -24.01 -12.47
N THR A 388 -6.16 -23.27 -11.37
CA THR A 388 -4.94 -22.50 -11.09
C THR A 388 -3.76 -23.43 -10.80
N ALA A 389 -3.98 -24.54 -10.10
CA ALA A 389 -2.96 -25.56 -9.86
C ALA A 389 -2.40 -26.18 -11.15
N MET A 390 -3.21 -26.31 -12.22
CA MET A 390 -2.71 -26.76 -13.55
C MET A 390 -1.61 -25.86 -14.14
N ARG A 391 -1.59 -24.59 -13.74
CA ARG A 391 -0.59 -23.60 -14.20
C ARG A 391 0.65 -23.57 -13.31
N ASN A 392 0.46 -23.86 -12.03
CA ASN A 392 1.46 -23.68 -10.97
C ASN A 392 1.61 -25.00 -10.22
N LEU A 393 2.16 -26.02 -10.90
CA LEU A 393 2.41 -27.31 -10.27
C LEU A 393 3.60 -27.18 -9.30
N PRO A 394 3.54 -27.80 -8.11
CA PRO A 394 4.67 -27.83 -7.17
C PRO A 394 5.90 -28.51 -7.78
N SER A 395 5.67 -29.49 -8.66
CA SER A 395 6.72 -30.21 -9.39
C SER A 395 6.34 -30.43 -10.86
N GLY A 396 7.28 -30.15 -11.77
CA GLY A 396 7.13 -30.36 -13.21
C GLY A 396 6.52 -29.20 -14.00
N GLU A 397 6.39 -29.40 -15.32
CA GLU A 397 5.84 -28.38 -16.23
C GLU A 397 4.30 -28.26 -16.13
N PRO A 398 3.75 -27.04 -16.35
CA PRO A 398 2.30 -26.80 -16.36
C PRO A 398 1.55 -27.71 -17.34
N ARG A 399 0.55 -28.45 -16.85
CA ARG A 399 -0.19 -29.44 -17.65
C ARG A 399 -1.63 -29.62 -17.17
N ARG A 400 -2.47 -30.16 -18.06
CA ARG A 400 -3.85 -30.56 -17.74
C ARG A 400 -3.94 -32.06 -17.47
N PRO A 401 -4.62 -32.52 -16.41
CA PRO A 401 -4.90 -33.94 -16.24
C PRO A 401 -5.91 -34.44 -17.27
N GLU A 402 -5.94 -35.73 -17.51
CA GLU A 402 -6.95 -36.37 -18.36
C GLU A 402 -8.33 -36.38 -17.68
N ALA A 403 -8.35 -36.61 -16.36
CA ALA A 403 -9.56 -36.65 -15.57
C ALA A 403 -9.39 -36.00 -14.19
N ILE A 404 -10.48 -35.41 -13.70
CA ILE A 404 -10.65 -34.97 -12.33
C ILE A 404 -11.75 -35.83 -11.69
N GLN A 405 -11.39 -36.50 -10.61
CA GLN A 405 -12.29 -37.30 -9.80
C GLN A 405 -12.72 -36.51 -8.56
N VAL A 406 -14.01 -36.56 -8.25
CA VAL A 406 -14.60 -35.88 -7.10
C VAL A 406 -15.56 -36.81 -6.35
N LEU A 407 -15.66 -36.64 -5.03
CA LEU A 407 -16.62 -37.37 -4.19
C LEU A 407 -18.02 -36.74 -4.20
N GLN A 408 -18.12 -35.42 -4.39
CA GLN A 408 -19.39 -34.72 -4.30
C GLN A 408 -20.12 -34.64 -5.64
N LYS A 409 -21.37 -35.12 -5.68
CA LYS A 409 -22.27 -35.03 -6.86
C LYS A 409 -22.51 -33.58 -7.31
N THR A 410 -22.46 -32.63 -6.38
CA THR A 410 -22.58 -31.18 -6.64
C THR A 410 -21.40 -30.66 -7.49
N TYR A 411 -20.18 -31.09 -7.18
CA TYR A 411 -18.98 -30.72 -7.94
C TYR A 411 -19.05 -31.28 -9.34
N ARG A 412 -19.33 -32.59 -9.49
CA ARG A 412 -19.49 -33.20 -10.81
C ARG A 412 -20.52 -32.45 -11.66
N ARG A 413 -21.74 -32.24 -11.15
CA ARG A 413 -22.79 -31.54 -11.90
C ARG A 413 -22.39 -30.12 -12.29
N SER A 414 -21.69 -29.40 -11.41
CA SER A 414 -21.29 -28.01 -11.68
C SER A 414 -20.04 -27.89 -12.56
N TRP A 415 -19.14 -28.87 -12.55
CA TRP A 415 -17.82 -28.77 -13.18
C TRP A 415 -17.76 -29.44 -14.54
N THR A 416 -18.54 -30.52 -14.78
CA THR A 416 -18.56 -31.23 -16.08
C THR A 416 -18.63 -30.30 -17.30
N PRO A 417 -19.56 -29.32 -17.40
CA PRO A 417 -19.61 -28.46 -18.59
C PRO A 417 -18.38 -27.58 -18.75
N LYS A 418 -17.75 -27.17 -17.64
CA LYS A 418 -16.58 -26.28 -17.60
C LYS A 418 -15.29 -27.03 -17.90
N LEU A 419 -15.11 -28.21 -17.32
CA LEU A 419 -13.94 -29.06 -17.56
C LEU A 419 -13.94 -29.66 -18.97
N ALA A 420 -15.12 -29.93 -19.54
CA ALA A 420 -15.25 -30.34 -20.93
C ALA A 420 -14.70 -29.28 -21.92
N GLU A 421 -14.84 -27.99 -21.62
CA GLU A 421 -14.24 -26.91 -22.42
C GLU A 421 -12.71 -26.92 -22.39
N LEU A 422 -12.10 -27.59 -21.40
CA LEU A 422 -10.66 -27.76 -21.24
C LEU A 422 -10.18 -29.16 -21.64
N SER A 423 -11.05 -29.99 -22.24
CA SER A 423 -10.77 -31.38 -22.58
C SER A 423 -10.41 -32.27 -21.38
N VAL A 424 -10.86 -31.91 -20.17
CA VAL A 424 -10.66 -32.68 -18.93
C VAL A 424 -11.96 -33.38 -18.55
N ARG A 425 -11.90 -34.69 -18.27
CA ARG A 425 -13.09 -35.44 -17.80
C ARG A 425 -13.38 -35.15 -16.34
N CYS A 426 -14.64 -35.24 -15.94
CA CYS A 426 -15.05 -35.09 -14.54
C CYS A 426 -15.85 -36.31 -14.10
N GLU A 427 -15.27 -37.08 -13.19
CA GLU A 427 -15.75 -38.40 -12.77
C GLU A 427 -16.17 -38.37 -11.29
N LEU A 428 -17.20 -39.16 -10.95
CA LEU A 428 -17.62 -39.34 -9.57
C LEU A 428 -17.00 -40.63 -9.06
N ILE A 429 -16.34 -40.56 -7.92
CA ILE A 429 -15.80 -41.73 -7.20
C ILE A 429 -16.52 -41.89 -5.86
N ASP A 430 -16.48 -43.10 -5.32
CA ASP A 430 -17.16 -43.46 -4.06
C ASP A 430 -16.23 -43.29 -2.84
N ASP A 431 -14.91 -43.45 -3.02
CA ASP A 431 -13.87 -43.29 -2.01
C ASP A 431 -12.57 -42.67 -2.60
N CYS A 432 -11.69 -42.16 -1.74
CA CYS A 432 -10.39 -41.61 -2.11
C CYS A 432 -9.29 -42.19 -1.20
N GLU A 433 -8.98 -43.49 -1.30
CA GLU A 433 -8.05 -44.18 -0.38
C GLU A 433 -6.69 -43.46 -0.21
N PHE A 434 -6.12 -42.95 -1.29
CA PHE A 434 -4.83 -42.22 -1.25
C PHE A 434 -4.95 -40.89 -0.49
N LEU A 435 -6.02 -40.13 -0.77
CA LEU A 435 -6.30 -38.89 -0.07
C LEU A 435 -6.58 -39.15 1.41
N ASP A 436 -7.38 -40.16 1.74
CA ASP A 436 -7.70 -40.54 3.11
C ASP A 436 -6.39 -40.91 3.86
N THR A 437 -5.49 -41.66 3.24
CA THR A 437 -4.16 -42.00 3.81
C THR A 437 -3.30 -40.75 4.09
N ILE A 438 -3.28 -39.76 3.18
CA ILE A 438 -2.55 -38.50 3.39
C ILE A 438 -3.15 -37.71 4.55
N MET A 439 -4.48 -37.63 4.58
CA MET A 439 -5.21 -36.87 5.59
C MET A 439 -5.03 -37.48 6.99
N ASP A 440 -5.03 -38.81 7.10
CA ASP A 440 -4.75 -39.52 8.36
C ASP A 440 -3.32 -39.26 8.84
N ARG A 441 -2.31 -39.32 7.94
CA ARG A 441 -0.91 -38.98 8.29
C ARG A 441 -0.74 -37.52 8.75
N LEU A 442 -1.46 -36.58 8.12
CA LEU A 442 -1.42 -35.18 8.52
C LEU A 442 -2.08 -34.96 9.88
N ALA A 443 -3.19 -35.65 10.16
CA ALA A 443 -3.85 -35.63 11.46
C ALA A 443 -2.99 -36.24 12.58
N GLU A 444 -2.29 -37.35 12.31
CA GLU A 444 -1.31 -37.94 13.23
C GLU A 444 -0.14 -36.99 13.53
N ARG A 445 0.29 -36.21 12.52
CA ARG A 445 1.37 -35.23 12.62
C ARG A 445 0.99 -34.00 13.45
N GLU A 446 -0.26 -33.55 13.39
CA GLU A 446 -0.79 -32.47 14.25
C GLU A 446 -1.17 -32.93 15.67
N ALA A 447 -1.55 -34.21 15.84
CA ALA A 447 -1.78 -34.79 17.16
C ALA A 447 -0.50 -34.90 18.01
N SER A 448 0.68 -34.71 17.39
CA SER A 448 1.95 -34.51 18.09
C SER A 448 1.96 -33.11 18.75
N CYS A 449 1.35 -33.03 19.93
CA CYS A 449 1.47 -31.87 20.82
C CYS A 449 2.96 -31.57 21.09
N PRO A 450 3.34 -30.30 21.36
CA PRO A 450 4.62 -30.03 22.01
C PRO A 450 4.69 -30.88 23.29
N LEU A 451 5.67 -31.79 23.33
CA LEU A 451 5.85 -32.73 24.43
C LEU A 451 5.98 -31.94 25.74
N SER A 452 5.31 -32.40 26.80
CA SER A 452 5.47 -31.79 28.12
C SER A 452 6.92 -31.96 28.61
N GLU A 453 7.45 -31.01 29.39
CA GLU A 453 8.81 -31.08 30.00
C GLU A 453 9.07 -32.43 30.71
N HIS A 454 8.02 -33.01 31.31
CA HIS A 454 8.07 -34.31 31.98
C HIS A 454 8.22 -35.52 31.04
N GLU A 455 7.73 -35.44 29.79
CA GLU A 455 7.92 -36.48 28.77
C GLU A 455 9.25 -36.33 28.03
N GLN A 456 9.74 -35.10 27.88
CA GLN A 456 11.09 -34.81 27.39
C GLN A 456 12.14 -35.39 28.35
N GLN A 457 12.02 -35.13 29.66
CA GLN A 457 12.96 -35.63 30.67
C GLN A 457 13.07 -37.17 30.68
N ARG A 458 11.94 -37.89 30.51
CA ARG A 458 11.92 -39.37 30.42
C ARG A 458 12.50 -39.90 29.12
N ARG A 459 12.44 -39.12 28.04
CA ARG A 459 12.95 -39.52 26.72
C ARG A 459 14.44 -39.22 26.55
N THR A 460 14.98 -38.18 27.22
CA THR A 460 16.43 -37.92 27.31
C THR A 460 17.20 -39.12 27.89
N GLU A 461 16.60 -39.84 28.85
CA GLU A 461 17.18 -41.05 29.45
C GLU A 461 17.21 -42.26 28.49
N SER A 462 16.43 -42.25 27.39
CA SER A 462 16.31 -43.34 26.40
C SER A 462 17.07 -43.07 25.09
N VAL A 463 17.62 -41.87 24.89
CA VAL A 463 18.26 -41.47 23.63
C VAL A 463 19.56 -42.21 23.37
N ALA A 464 20.28 -42.60 24.43
CA ALA A 464 21.52 -43.38 24.31
C ALA A 464 21.30 -44.80 23.76
N ASP A 465 20.06 -45.33 23.83
CA ASP A 465 19.71 -46.66 23.36
C ASP A 465 19.20 -46.68 21.90
N LEU A 466 19.12 -45.50 21.25
CA LEU A 466 18.68 -45.39 19.86
C LEU A 466 19.73 -45.95 18.89
N PRO A 467 19.30 -46.55 17.76
CA PRO A 467 20.23 -47.00 16.72
C PRO A 467 21.00 -45.82 16.16
N GLN A 468 22.32 -45.97 15.99
CA GLN A 468 23.18 -44.95 15.42
C GLN A 468 23.52 -45.27 13.96
N GLU A 469 23.26 -44.33 13.07
CA GLU A 469 23.63 -44.37 11.66
C GLU A 469 24.94 -43.59 11.47
N SER A 470 26.08 -44.30 11.56
CA SER A 470 27.41 -43.68 11.64
C SER A 470 27.85 -42.88 10.41
N ASP A 471 27.25 -43.18 9.25
CA ASP A 471 27.59 -42.53 7.98
C ASP A 471 26.72 -41.29 7.72
N GLU A 472 25.68 -41.08 8.53
CA GLU A 472 24.74 -39.99 8.32
C GLU A 472 25.22 -38.67 8.94
N VAL A 473 25.09 -37.60 8.16
CA VAL A 473 25.40 -36.24 8.60
C VAL A 473 24.13 -35.40 8.65
N TRP A 474 23.86 -34.78 9.79
CA TRP A 474 22.77 -33.81 9.93
C TRP A 474 23.32 -32.39 9.89
N GLN A 475 22.61 -31.50 9.22
CA GLN A 475 22.86 -30.06 9.27
C GLN A 475 21.83 -29.39 10.16
N VAL A 476 22.30 -28.49 11.02
CA VAL A 476 21.46 -27.73 11.94
C VAL A 476 21.74 -26.25 11.75
N ALA A 477 20.68 -25.51 11.42
CA ALA A 477 20.75 -24.08 11.23
C ALA A 477 19.57 -23.40 11.90
N ALA A 478 19.79 -22.17 12.33
CA ALA A 478 18.70 -21.28 12.66
C ALA A 478 18.85 -19.96 11.93
N ARG A 479 17.76 -19.53 11.28
CA ARG A 479 17.71 -18.29 10.49
C ARG A 479 16.36 -17.61 10.68
N LYS A 480 16.36 -16.29 10.50
CA LYS A 480 15.16 -15.46 10.48
C LYS A 480 14.46 -15.69 9.13
N LEU A 481 13.23 -16.20 9.13
CA LEU A 481 12.49 -16.52 7.90
C LEU A 481 12.20 -15.27 7.09
N ALA A 482 12.11 -15.39 5.76
CA ALA A 482 11.75 -14.25 4.89
C ALA A 482 10.28 -13.82 4.98
N THR A 483 9.47 -14.56 5.73
CA THR A 483 8.05 -14.32 5.94
C THR A 483 7.82 -13.41 7.15
N TRP A 484 6.81 -12.54 7.04
CA TRP A 484 6.37 -11.66 8.11
C TRP A 484 5.12 -12.20 8.78
N ILE A 485 5.09 -12.09 10.11
CA ILE A 485 3.89 -12.33 10.90
C ILE A 485 3.60 -11.11 11.77
N ILE A 486 2.36 -11.03 12.24
CA ILE A 486 1.92 -9.95 13.12
C ILE A 486 1.82 -10.54 14.53
N ASP A 487 2.65 -10.03 15.43
CA ASP A 487 2.52 -10.29 16.87
C ASP A 487 2.22 -8.98 17.58
N GLN A 488 1.11 -8.93 18.32
CA GLN A 488 0.65 -7.72 19.03
C GLN A 488 0.59 -6.43 18.16
N GLY A 489 0.27 -6.57 16.88
CA GLY A 489 0.21 -5.46 15.91
C GLY A 489 1.57 -5.02 15.37
N GLU A 490 2.66 -5.71 15.73
CA GLU A 490 3.99 -5.48 15.18
C GLU A 490 4.36 -6.53 14.13
N PRO A 491 4.91 -6.11 12.97
CA PRO A 491 5.47 -7.03 12.01
C PRO A 491 6.79 -7.55 12.53
N GLN A 492 6.87 -8.85 12.74
CA GLN A 492 8.10 -9.52 13.13
C GLN A 492 8.35 -10.70 12.20
N ARG A 493 9.62 -10.97 11.93
CA ARG A 493 10.04 -12.15 11.20
C ARG A 493 10.43 -13.23 12.21
N PRO A 494 9.79 -14.41 12.16
CA PRO A 494 10.10 -15.46 13.10
C PRO A 494 11.44 -16.11 12.77
N TRP A 495 12.09 -16.63 13.80
CA TRP A 495 13.24 -17.52 13.68
C TRP A 495 12.76 -18.95 13.45
N ALA A 496 13.37 -19.64 12.49
CA ALA A 496 13.21 -21.07 12.31
C ALA A 496 14.53 -21.77 12.63
N THR A 497 14.48 -22.77 13.51
CA THR A 497 15.55 -23.72 13.76
C THR A 497 15.20 -25.02 13.03
N LEU A 498 16.05 -25.45 12.11
CA LEU A 498 15.86 -26.66 11.31
C LEU A 498 16.99 -27.66 11.55
N VAL A 499 16.61 -28.93 11.59
CA VAL A 499 17.51 -30.09 11.57
C VAL A 499 17.17 -30.87 10.31
N ALA A 500 18.13 -31.04 9.40
CA ALA A 500 17.94 -31.78 8.15
C ALA A 500 19.05 -32.81 7.96
N SER A 501 18.70 -33.96 7.39
CA SER A 501 19.67 -34.98 7.01
C SER A 501 20.28 -34.61 5.65
N LEU A 502 21.61 -34.57 5.59
CA LEU A 502 22.34 -34.24 4.37
C LEU A 502 22.11 -35.33 3.32
N ASP A 503 22.04 -36.59 3.72
CA ASP A 503 21.95 -37.72 2.78
C ASP A 503 20.58 -37.86 2.14
N THR A 504 19.51 -37.66 2.94
CA THR A 504 18.13 -37.78 2.47
C THR A 504 17.55 -36.48 1.93
N GLY A 505 18.10 -35.33 2.34
CA GLY A 505 17.54 -34.00 2.02
C GLY A 505 16.23 -33.70 2.76
N CYS A 506 15.84 -34.51 3.74
CA CYS A 506 14.62 -34.35 4.51
C CYS A 506 14.85 -33.49 5.76
N ILE A 507 13.87 -32.64 6.09
CA ILE A 507 13.79 -31.95 7.38
C ILE A 507 13.32 -32.96 8.43
N LEU A 508 14.17 -33.22 9.43
CA LEU A 508 13.93 -34.15 10.53
C LEU A 508 13.30 -33.45 11.74
N GLY A 509 13.62 -32.19 11.97
CA GLY A 509 13.08 -31.38 13.07
C GLY A 509 12.97 -29.92 12.69
N GLN A 510 11.92 -29.26 13.18
CA GLN A 510 11.71 -27.83 12.99
C GLN A 510 11.09 -27.21 14.25
N LYS A 511 11.54 -26.00 14.58
CA LYS A 511 10.95 -25.18 15.63
C LYS A 511 10.94 -23.72 15.19
N VAL A 512 9.82 -23.04 15.38
CA VAL A 512 9.63 -21.63 15.03
C VAL A 512 9.44 -20.82 16.30
N SER A 513 10.16 -19.71 16.45
CA SER A 513 10.10 -18.79 17.59
C SER A 513 10.09 -17.34 17.14
N LEU A 514 9.53 -16.44 17.95
CA LEU A 514 9.65 -14.99 17.70
C LEU A 514 10.98 -14.44 18.22
N GLU A 515 11.48 -15.04 19.29
CA GLU A 515 12.75 -14.66 19.90
C GLU A 515 13.93 -15.34 19.21
N PRO A 516 15.13 -14.73 19.25
CA PRO A 516 16.35 -15.36 18.78
C PRO A 516 16.56 -16.73 19.45
N PRO A 517 16.93 -17.75 18.67
CA PRO A 517 17.06 -19.12 19.18
C PRO A 517 18.19 -19.23 20.20
N THR A 518 17.89 -19.81 21.36
CA THR A 518 18.87 -20.10 22.42
C THR A 518 19.57 -21.44 22.18
N ALA A 519 20.72 -21.63 22.84
CA ALA A 519 21.44 -22.91 22.84
C ALA A 519 20.57 -24.09 23.33
N GLU A 520 19.72 -23.83 24.32
CA GLU A 520 18.78 -24.81 24.86
C GLU A 520 17.71 -25.18 23.82
N MET A 521 17.11 -24.18 23.17
CA MET A 521 16.11 -24.42 22.12
C MET A 521 16.69 -25.18 20.93
N LEU A 522 17.95 -24.93 20.59
CA LEU A 522 18.68 -25.68 19.59
C LEU A 522 18.81 -27.15 19.97
N TRP A 523 19.28 -27.41 21.19
CA TRP A 523 19.43 -28.77 21.72
C TRP A 523 18.09 -29.52 21.75
N GLU A 524 17.03 -28.87 22.22
CA GLU A 524 15.67 -29.45 22.21
C GLU A 524 15.22 -29.86 20.80
N THR A 525 15.54 -29.04 19.80
CA THR A 525 15.15 -29.31 18.41
C THR A 525 15.91 -30.50 17.85
N VAL A 526 17.22 -30.62 18.15
CA VAL A 526 18.04 -31.79 17.79
C VAL A 526 17.55 -33.05 18.50
N LEU A 527 17.26 -32.95 19.79
CA LEU A 527 16.74 -34.06 20.59
C LEU A 527 15.39 -34.55 20.05
N ALA A 528 14.49 -33.62 19.70
CA ALA A 528 13.21 -33.96 19.08
C ALA A 528 13.40 -34.67 17.75
N ALA A 529 14.37 -34.25 16.92
CA ALA A 529 14.70 -34.91 15.67
C ALA A 529 15.26 -36.33 15.88
N MET A 530 16.01 -36.60 16.95
CA MET A 530 16.50 -37.95 17.28
C MET A 530 15.37 -38.88 17.72
N VAL A 531 14.46 -38.38 18.56
CA VAL A 531 13.45 -39.21 19.23
C VAL A 531 12.16 -39.35 18.41
N SER A 532 11.82 -38.34 17.63
CA SER A 532 10.59 -38.29 16.83
C SER A 532 10.82 -37.52 15.53
N PRO A 533 11.71 -38.01 14.64
CA PRO A 533 11.99 -37.33 13.39
C PRO A 533 10.74 -37.21 12.52
N ALA A 534 10.61 -36.09 11.82
CA ALA A 534 9.52 -35.85 10.87
C ALA A 534 9.55 -36.80 9.66
N ALA A 535 10.69 -37.46 9.42
CA ALA A 535 10.87 -38.48 8.39
C ALA A 535 11.80 -39.59 8.90
N GLY A 536 11.39 -40.86 8.72
CA GLY A 536 12.17 -42.02 9.15
C GLY A 536 11.91 -42.47 10.59
N PRO A 537 12.52 -43.58 11.05
CA PRO A 537 12.45 -44.04 12.43
C PRO A 537 13.37 -43.21 13.35
N PRO A 538 13.18 -43.21 14.68
CA PRO A 538 14.10 -42.57 15.63
C PRO A 538 15.52 -43.14 15.58
N HIS A 539 16.55 -42.29 15.49
CA HIS A 539 17.96 -42.69 15.36
C HIS A 539 18.93 -41.55 15.75
N LEU A 540 20.20 -41.89 15.94
CA LEU A 540 21.31 -40.97 16.14
C LEU A 540 22.14 -40.84 14.85
N PRO A 541 22.58 -39.63 14.45
CA PRO A 541 23.50 -39.46 13.34
C PRO A 541 24.95 -39.79 13.73
N GLY A 542 25.82 -39.93 12.74
CA GLY A 542 27.27 -40.00 12.93
C GLY A 542 27.88 -38.62 13.23
N ALA A 543 27.38 -37.58 12.56
CA ALA A 543 27.85 -36.21 12.76
C ALA A 543 26.76 -35.15 12.60
N ILE A 544 26.94 -34.03 13.29
CA ILE A 544 26.11 -32.83 13.20
C ILE A 544 26.98 -31.63 12.78
N GLU A 545 26.58 -30.96 11.70
CA GLU A 545 27.20 -29.72 11.23
C GLU A 545 26.35 -28.51 11.59
N VAL A 546 27.00 -27.47 12.11
CA VAL A 546 26.36 -26.19 12.47
C VAL A 546 27.08 -25.02 11.82
N HIS A 547 26.37 -23.92 11.62
CA HIS A 547 26.91 -22.75 10.91
C HIS A 547 27.93 -21.91 11.72
N SER A 548 28.07 -22.14 13.04
CA SER A 548 28.91 -21.29 13.89
C SER A 548 29.57 -22.04 15.05
N GLU A 549 30.77 -21.60 15.44
CA GLU A 549 31.54 -22.15 16.55
C GLU A 549 30.81 -22.07 17.91
N PRO A 550 30.09 -20.98 18.25
CA PRO A 550 29.32 -20.92 19.50
C PRO A 550 28.22 -21.99 19.57
N TRP A 551 27.60 -22.32 18.43
CA TRP A 551 26.56 -23.34 18.36
C TRP A 551 27.15 -24.74 18.52
N ARG A 552 28.34 -24.97 17.95
CA ARG A 552 29.10 -26.21 18.14
C ARG A 552 29.45 -26.41 19.61
N ASP A 553 30.02 -25.39 20.24
CA ASP A 553 30.49 -25.46 21.63
C ASP A 553 29.33 -25.63 22.62
N ALA A 554 28.14 -25.12 22.28
CA ALA A 554 26.92 -25.33 23.03
C ALA A 554 26.36 -26.76 22.93
N LEU A 555 26.45 -27.38 21.74
CA LEU A 555 25.92 -28.74 21.51
C LEU A 555 26.88 -29.86 21.93
N LEU A 556 28.20 -29.60 21.86
CA LEU A 556 29.24 -30.60 22.14
C LEU A 556 29.06 -31.35 23.49
N PRO A 557 28.76 -30.67 24.61
CA PRO A 557 28.58 -31.33 25.91
C PRO A 557 27.45 -32.36 25.93
N HIS A 558 26.42 -32.16 25.11
CA HIS A 558 25.26 -33.04 25.01
C HIS A 558 25.47 -34.18 23.99
N LEU A 559 26.21 -33.93 22.92
CA LEU A 559 26.45 -34.88 21.83
C LEU A 559 27.62 -35.85 22.09
N THR A 560 28.66 -35.39 22.81
CA THR A 560 29.85 -36.22 23.10
C THR A 560 29.51 -37.51 23.86
N PRO A 561 28.63 -37.51 24.89
CA PRO A 561 28.20 -38.73 25.57
C PRO A 561 27.42 -39.71 24.69
N LEU A 562 26.79 -39.22 23.61
CA LEU A 562 25.99 -40.01 22.67
C LEU A 562 26.81 -40.56 21.49
N GLY A 563 28.11 -40.25 21.42
CA GLY A 563 28.97 -40.70 20.33
C GLY A 563 28.74 -39.96 19.00
N VAL A 564 28.09 -38.80 19.02
CA VAL A 564 27.80 -37.98 17.83
C VAL A 564 28.86 -36.89 17.69
N ALA A 565 29.53 -36.81 16.54
CA ALA A 565 30.49 -35.73 16.28
C ALA A 565 29.76 -34.41 16.00
N CYS A 566 30.34 -33.26 16.37
CA CYS A 566 29.78 -31.95 16.04
C CYS A 566 30.86 -31.02 15.49
N GLN A 567 30.60 -30.41 14.32
CA GLN A 567 31.56 -29.56 13.61
C GLN A 567 30.90 -28.24 13.20
N ALA A 568 31.70 -27.16 13.22
CA ALA A 568 31.28 -25.87 12.71
C ALA A 568 31.74 -25.72 11.25
N CYS A 569 30.82 -25.42 10.35
CA CYS A 569 31.06 -25.24 8.92
C CYS A 569 30.74 -23.81 8.51
N SER A 570 31.55 -23.22 7.62
CA SER A 570 31.36 -21.85 7.15
C SER A 570 30.19 -21.67 6.17
N GLN A 571 29.74 -22.76 5.52
CA GLN A 571 28.62 -22.76 4.58
C GLN A 571 27.84 -24.08 4.72
N LEU A 572 26.51 -23.99 4.79
CA LEU A 572 25.60 -25.14 4.80
C LEU A 572 24.77 -25.12 3.51
N GLU A 573 25.42 -25.31 2.35
CA GLU A 573 24.82 -25.04 1.03
C GLU A 573 23.46 -25.74 0.80
N ARG A 574 23.30 -26.98 1.29
CA ARG A 574 22.03 -27.74 1.20
C ARG A 574 20.95 -27.19 2.13
N MET A 575 21.32 -26.78 3.35
CA MET A 575 20.40 -26.17 4.31
C MET A 575 19.95 -24.78 3.86
N ASP A 576 20.84 -24.00 3.25
CA ASP A 576 20.51 -22.67 2.72
C ASP A 576 19.46 -22.78 1.61
N ALA A 577 19.62 -23.74 0.69
CA ALA A 577 18.61 -24.01 -0.35
C ALA A 577 17.25 -24.42 0.24
N LEU A 578 17.23 -25.30 1.25
CA LEU A 578 15.98 -25.73 1.92
C LEU A 578 15.29 -24.58 2.66
N LEU A 579 16.05 -23.68 3.29
CA LEU A 579 15.53 -22.50 3.98
C LEU A 579 14.98 -21.45 3.00
N ASP A 580 15.64 -21.28 1.86
CA ASP A 580 15.15 -20.43 0.77
C ASP A 580 13.86 -21.00 0.18
N ASP A 581 13.79 -22.31 -0.07
CA ASP A 581 12.57 -22.98 -0.57
C ASP A 581 11.41 -22.90 0.43
N LEU A 582 11.67 -23.15 1.72
CA LEU A 582 10.68 -23.00 2.79
C LEU A 582 10.17 -21.56 2.86
N SER A 583 11.08 -20.58 2.79
CA SER A 583 10.73 -19.17 2.77
C SER A 583 9.87 -18.80 1.55
N ASN A 584 10.17 -19.36 0.38
CA ASN A 584 9.38 -19.17 -0.84
C ASN A 584 7.99 -19.80 -0.75
N HIS A 585 7.85 -20.94 -0.08
CA HIS A 585 6.55 -21.61 0.12
C HIS A 585 5.67 -20.90 1.14
N LEU A 586 6.26 -20.35 2.20
CA LEU A 586 5.54 -19.59 3.24
C LEU A 586 5.20 -18.17 2.78
N SER A 587 5.99 -17.61 1.87
CA SER A 587 5.76 -16.28 1.33
C SER A 587 4.66 -16.31 0.27
N SER A 588 3.62 -15.52 0.47
CA SER A 588 2.60 -15.29 -0.56
C SER A 588 3.19 -14.36 -1.63
N GLY A 589 3.85 -14.92 -2.65
CA GLY A 589 4.22 -14.32 -3.94
C GLY A 589 5.66 -13.79 -4.12
N PRO A 590 5.98 -13.17 -5.27
CA PRO A 590 7.36 -12.96 -5.72
C PRO A 590 8.12 -11.93 -4.87
N GLN A 591 9.29 -12.33 -4.37
CA GLN A 591 10.17 -11.49 -3.57
C GLN A 591 10.86 -10.42 -4.45
N LEU A 592 11.00 -9.20 -3.92
CA LEU A 592 11.78 -8.14 -4.57
C LEU A 592 13.25 -8.56 -4.67
N ALA A 593 13.85 -8.33 -5.84
CA ALA A 593 15.28 -8.58 -6.04
C ALA A 593 16.11 -7.58 -5.21
N ALA A 594 17.11 -8.11 -4.49
CA ALA A 594 17.94 -7.31 -3.59
C ALA A 594 19.01 -6.51 -4.34
N MET A 595 19.32 -5.32 -3.83
CA MET A 595 20.39 -4.47 -4.34
C MET A 595 21.76 -5.11 -4.13
N ILE A 596 21.98 -5.75 -2.97
CA ILE A 596 23.27 -6.38 -2.65
C ILE A 596 23.64 -7.54 -3.57
N ASP A 597 22.66 -8.17 -4.22
CA ASP A 597 22.90 -9.27 -5.17
C ASP A 597 23.19 -8.76 -6.59
N THR A 598 23.10 -7.45 -6.83
CA THR A 598 23.34 -6.88 -8.16
C THR A 598 24.84 -6.86 -8.48
N PRO A 599 25.28 -7.37 -9.65
CA PRO A 599 26.69 -7.39 -10.01
C PRO A 599 27.36 -6.02 -9.93
N GLY A 600 28.48 -5.95 -9.20
CA GLY A 600 29.25 -4.72 -8.99
C GLY A 600 28.74 -3.82 -7.85
N VAL A 601 27.58 -4.12 -7.27
CA VAL A 601 27.12 -3.48 -6.03
C VAL A 601 27.89 -4.10 -4.84
N THR A 602 28.23 -3.28 -3.86
CA THR A 602 28.96 -3.70 -2.65
C THR A 602 28.15 -3.27 -1.44
N LEU A 603 28.37 -3.91 -0.28
CA LEU A 603 27.74 -3.49 0.98
C LEU A 603 28.00 -2.01 1.29
N ARG A 604 29.17 -1.49 0.92
CA ARG A 604 29.51 -0.07 1.07
C ARG A 604 28.61 0.85 0.24
N HIS A 605 28.27 0.47 -0.99
CA HIS A 605 27.35 1.24 -1.84
C HIS A 605 25.96 1.32 -1.22
N VAL A 606 25.42 0.19 -0.76
CA VAL A 606 24.07 0.14 -0.16
C VAL A 606 24.05 0.85 1.20
N GLY A 607 25.06 0.64 2.05
CA GLY A 607 25.17 1.35 3.33
C GLY A 607 25.28 2.88 3.18
N GLY A 608 26.04 3.38 2.20
CA GLY A 608 26.11 4.82 1.93
C GLY A 608 24.81 5.41 1.39
N LEU A 609 24.09 4.65 0.57
CA LEU A 609 22.72 5.00 0.16
C LEU A 609 21.78 5.07 1.37
N PHE A 610 21.78 4.08 2.26
CA PHE A 610 20.94 4.08 3.47
C PHE A 610 21.22 5.31 4.34
N ALA A 611 22.49 5.65 4.56
CA ALA A 611 22.89 6.85 5.28
C ALA A 611 22.37 8.13 4.60
N ALA A 612 22.58 8.28 3.29
CA ALA A 612 22.10 9.43 2.53
C ALA A 612 20.57 9.53 2.50
N ALA A 613 19.87 8.40 2.40
CA ALA A 613 18.43 8.32 2.46
C ALA A 613 17.91 8.69 3.87
N ALA A 614 18.55 8.26 4.94
CA ALA A 614 18.17 8.64 6.29
C ALA A 614 18.34 10.16 6.53
N GLU A 615 19.43 10.75 6.04
CA GLU A 615 19.66 12.21 6.06
C GLU A 615 18.57 12.95 5.25
N PHE A 616 18.30 12.52 4.02
CA PHE A 616 17.27 13.11 3.15
C PHE A 616 15.88 13.07 3.80
N TYR A 617 15.54 11.95 4.45
CA TYR A 617 14.26 11.80 5.14
C TYR A 617 14.12 12.78 6.31
N ARG A 618 15.18 12.95 7.11
CA ARG A 618 15.20 13.86 8.27
C ARG A 618 15.08 15.32 7.85
N GLU A 619 15.72 15.71 6.73
CA GLU A 619 15.66 17.07 6.18
C GLU A 619 14.28 17.40 5.57
N LYS A 620 13.46 16.40 5.22
CA LYS A 620 12.09 16.55 4.67
C LYS A 620 11.99 17.55 3.49
N PRO A 621 12.83 17.42 2.43
CA PRO A 621 12.91 18.39 1.35
C PRO A 621 11.58 18.61 0.59
N TRP A 622 10.70 17.61 0.57
CA TRP A 622 9.35 17.70 -0.03
C TRP A 622 8.48 18.81 0.56
N ARG A 623 8.76 19.28 1.78
CA ARG A 623 8.08 20.44 2.38
C ARG A 623 8.43 21.76 1.70
N SER A 624 9.55 21.83 1.01
CA SER A 624 10.09 23.07 0.43
C SER A 624 9.93 23.19 -1.09
N VAL A 625 9.48 22.12 -1.76
CA VAL A 625 9.39 22.06 -3.23
C VAL A 625 7.94 21.80 -3.66
N PRO A 626 7.42 22.54 -4.65
CA PRO A 626 6.16 22.20 -5.30
C PRO A 626 6.21 20.80 -5.94
N GLY A 627 5.06 20.15 -6.11
CA GLY A 627 4.99 18.77 -6.63
C GLY A 627 5.30 18.62 -8.11
N ASP A 628 5.18 19.70 -8.86
CA ASP A 628 5.30 19.78 -10.32
C ASP A 628 6.63 20.40 -10.79
N VAL A 629 7.55 20.70 -9.86
CA VAL A 629 8.85 21.30 -10.16
C VAL A 629 9.92 20.23 -10.20
N ALA A 630 10.62 20.13 -11.33
CA ALA A 630 11.79 19.28 -11.46
C ALA A 630 13.10 20.07 -11.24
N ILE A 631 14.14 19.32 -10.85
CA ILE A 631 15.50 19.81 -10.70
C ILE A 631 16.33 19.10 -11.77
N GLU A 632 16.84 19.85 -12.74
CA GLU A 632 17.83 19.33 -13.66
C GLU A 632 19.12 19.05 -12.89
N VAL A 633 19.61 17.81 -13.01
CA VAL A 633 20.85 17.31 -12.41
C VAL A 633 21.80 16.96 -13.55
N ARG A 634 22.97 17.58 -13.56
CA ARG A 634 24.05 17.20 -14.48
C ARG A 634 25.22 16.59 -13.76
N CYS A 635 25.73 15.49 -14.30
CA CYS A 635 26.83 14.72 -13.73
C CYS A 635 27.82 14.31 -14.83
N ASP A 636 29.05 14.82 -14.76
CA ASP A 636 30.08 14.55 -15.78
C ASP A 636 30.78 13.19 -15.59
N LYS A 637 30.51 12.49 -14.47
CA LYS A 637 31.15 11.19 -14.14
C LYS A 637 30.62 10.03 -14.97
N PHE A 638 29.36 10.08 -15.41
CA PHE A 638 28.65 8.96 -16.04
C PHE A 638 28.20 9.27 -17.48
N GLN A 639 27.90 8.23 -18.28
CA GLN A 639 27.53 8.38 -19.70
C GLN A 639 26.28 9.26 -19.91
N THR A 640 25.27 9.10 -19.05
CA THR A 640 24.08 9.96 -19.05
C THR A 640 24.36 11.20 -18.20
N SER A 641 24.66 12.31 -18.85
CA SER A 641 25.09 13.54 -18.18
C SER A 641 23.96 14.43 -17.70
N ARG A 642 22.68 14.14 -18.04
CA ARG A 642 21.52 14.96 -17.66
C ARG A 642 20.37 14.08 -17.15
N TRP A 643 19.82 14.49 -16.01
CA TRP A 643 18.68 13.87 -15.34
C TRP A 643 17.73 14.95 -14.84
N HIS A 644 16.46 14.58 -14.64
CA HIS A 644 15.43 15.44 -14.08
C HIS A 644 14.93 14.79 -12.79
N ALA A 645 15.28 15.37 -11.65
CA ALA A 645 14.91 14.89 -10.34
C ALA A 645 13.61 15.54 -9.85
N VAL A 646 12.68 14.74 -9.38
CA VAL A 646 11.41 15.15 -8.76
C VAL A 646 11.40 14.65 -7.32
N VAL A 647 11.30 15.57 -6.38
CA VAL A 647 11.15 15.25 -4.96
C VAL A 647 9.71 14.79 -4.72
N MET A 648 9.51 13.62 -4.12
CA MET A 648 8.20 13.06 -3.82
C MET A 648 7.86 13.24 -2.34
N GLY A 649 6.60 13.56 -2.03
CA GLY A 649 6.11 13.66 -0.65
C GLY A 649 4.91 14.57 -0.42
N GLN A 650 4.55 15.36 -1.42
CA GLN A 650 3.59 16.46 -1.33
C GLN A 650 2.18 16.00 -0.98
N SER A 651 1.78 14.79 -1.40
CA SER A 651 0.50 14.18 -1.06
C SER A 651 0.57 13.26 0.17
N GLY A 652 1.76 13.02 0.73
CA GLY A 652 1.98 11.97 1.73
C GLY A 652 1.96 10.54 1.20
N MET A 653 1.44 10.29 -0.02
CA MET A 653 1.31 8.94 -0.60
C MET A 653 2.65 8.23 -0.83
N THR A 654 3.72 8.97 -1.07
CA THR A 654 5.06 8.42 -1.24
C THR A 654 6.05 9.53 -0.93
N PHE A 655 7.01 9.27 -0.05
CA PHE A 655 8.17 10.12 0.12
C PHE A 655 9.35 9.54 -0.65
N GLY A 656 10.21 10.41 -1.19
CA GLY A 656 11.44 9.98 -1.83
C GLY A 656 11.92 10.90 -2.94
N LEU A 657 12.65 10.32 -3.89
CA LEU A 657 13.24 11.02 -5.02
C LEU A 657 13.13 10.16 -6.28
N ALA A 658 12.54 10.70 -7.35
CA ALA A 658 12.47 10.05 -8.66
C ALA A 658 13.34 10.82 -9.65
N MET A 659 14.15 10.12 -10.43
CA MET A 659 15.06 10.69 -11.42
C MET A 659 14.73 10.16 -12.81
N TYR A 660 14.47 11.06 -13.75
CA TYR A 660 14.07 10.76 -15.13
C TYR A 660 15.17 11.17 -16.11
N GLU A 661 15.34 10.40 -17.17
CA GLU A 661 16.33 10.72 -18.23
C GLU A 661 15.76 11.66 -19.29
N ASP A 662 14.45 11.58 -19.54
CA ASP A 662 13.77 12.30 -20.61
C ASP A 662 12.79 13.34 -20.05
N TRP A 663 13.05 14.60 -20.38
CA TRP A 663 12.21 15.74 -20.01
C TRP A 663 10.82 15.69 -20.64
N GLU A 664 10.70 15.28 -21.91
CA GLU A 664 9.42 15.22 -22.61
C GLU A 664 8.52 14.14 -22.02
N VAL A 665 9.11 12.99 -21.67
CA VAL A 665 8.38 11.92 -20.96
C VAL A 665 7.96 12.38 -19.58
N LEU A 666 8.84 13.05 -18.82
CA LEU A 666 8.47 13.62 -17.52
C LEU A 666 7.33 14.64 -17.63
N GLN A 667 7.38 15.57 -18.60
CA GLN A 667 6.29 16.51 -18.83
C GLN A 667 4.99 15.81 -19.22
N ALA A 668 5.06 14.71 -19.98
CA ALA A 668 3.89 13.90 -20.31
C ALA A 668 3.31 13.19 -19.08
N LEU A 669 4.16 12.67 -18.19
CA LEU A 669 3.76 12.04 -16.93
C LEU A 669 3.11 13.05 -15.97
N LEU A 670 3.71 14.23 -15.80
CA LEU A 670 3.14 15.31 -14.98
C LEU A 670 1.81 15.85 -15.51
N ARG A 671 1.53 15.65 -16.81
CA ARG A 671 0.24 16.00 -17.46
C ARG A 671 -0.73 14.83 -17.53
N GLU A 672 -0.39 13.67 -16.95
CA GLU A 672 -1.18 12.44 -17.01
C GLU A 672 -1.55 12.05 -18.46
N ALA A 673 -0.62 12.25 -19.40
CA ALA A 673 -0.85 11.94 -20.80
C ALA A 673 -0.97 10.42 -21.01
N PRO A 674 -1.89 9.96 -21.88
CA PRO A 674 -2.05 8.54 -22.17
C PRO A 674 -0.74 7.92 -22.70
N ASP A 675 -0.44 6.70 -22.27
CA ASP A 675 0.76 5.92 -22.62
C ASP A 675 2.11 6.52 -22.17
N ALA A 676 2.13 7.59 -21.36
CA ALA A 676 3.36 8.16 -20.81
C ALA A 676 4.11 7.14 -19.93
N ASP A 677 3.39 6.36 -19.11
CA ASP A 677 3.95 5.33 -18.24
C ASP A 677 4.76 4.27 -19.00
N ARG A 678 4.31 3.89 -20.21
CA ARG A 678 4.98 2.88 -21.03
C ARG A 678 6.34 3.33 -21.54
N ARG A 679 6.54 4.64 -21.70
CA ARG A 679 7.81 5.25 -22.13
C ARG A 679 8.69 5.65 -20.95
N ASN A 680 8.21 5.45 -19.72
CA ASN A 680 8.91 5.87 -18.52
C ASN A 680 10.26 5.15 -18.38
N SER A 681 11.29 5.93 -18.12
CA SER A 681 12.61 5.45 -17.73
C SER A 681 13.07 6.27 -16.53
N ALA A 682 12.99 5.66 -15.35
CA ALA A 682 13.16 6.35 -14.09
C ALA A 682 13.93 5.52 -13.08
N LEU A 683 14.82 6.17 -12.34
CA LEU A 683 15.45 5.65 -11.13
C LEU A 683 14.74 6.28 -9.93
N SER A 684 14.12 5.46 -9.07
CA SER A 684 13.31 5.96 -7.97
C SER A 684 13.75 5.38 -6.65
N LEU A 685 13.90 6.25 -5.65
CA LEU A 685 13.92 5.89 -4.24
C LEU A 685 12.58 6.27 -3.62
N MET A 686 11.94 5.31 -2.98
CA MET A 686 10.74 5.51 -2.16
C MET A 686 11.04 5.07 -0.74
N TYR A 687 10.41 5.72 0.24
CA TYR A 687 10.45 5.24 1.62
C TYR A 687 9.30 4.29 1.89
N SER A 688 9.60 3.18 2.56
CA SER A 688 8.61 2.25 3.06
C SER A 688 9.04 1.61 4.38
N GLU A 689 8.32 0.60 4.82
CA GLU A 689 8.58 -0.17 6.03
C GLU A 689 9.46 -1.38 5.73
N ALA A 690 10.07 -1.96 6.78
CA ALA A 690 11.01 -3.07 6.67
C ALA A 690 10.46 -4.27 5.87
N PHE A 691 9.16 -4.50 5.92
CA PHE A 691 8.51 -5.64 5.27
C PHE A 691 8.22 -5.46 3.78
N GLU A 692 8.40 -4.25 3.24
CA GLU A 692 8.23 -3.99 1.81
C GLU A 692 9.56 -3.94 1.04
N ILE A 693 10.70 -4.02 1.72
CA ILE A 693 12.01 -4.09 1.06
C ILE A 693 12.48 -5.54 0.87
N ALA A 694 13.48 -5.74 0.01
CA ALA A 694 14.06 -7.06 -0.20
C ALA A 694 14.69 -7.58 1.10
N VAL A 695 14.33 -8.81 1.50
CA VAL A 695 14.75 -9.41 2.77
C VAL A 695 16.27 -9.50 2.90
N ARG A 696 16.98 -9.76 1.80
CA ARG A 696 18.44 -9.82 1.80
C ARG A 696 19.08 -8.46 2.06
N ASP A 697 18.49 -7.38 1.52
CA ASP A 697 18.93 -6.01 1.84
C ASP A 697 18.61 -5.66 3.30
N LEU A 698 17.46 -6.11 3.82
CA LEU A 698 17.09 -5.92 5.23
C LEU A 698 18.04 -6.67 6.18
N ASP A 699 18.35 -7.94 5.90
CA ASP A 699 19.29 -8.74 6.71
C ASP A 699 20.68 -8.08 6.73
N ALA A 700 21.13 -7.55 5.59
CA ALA A 700 22.38 -6.79 5.52
C ALA A 700 22.30 -5.48 6.32
N ALA A 701 21.18 -4.76 6.25
CA ALA A 701 20.96 -3.55 7.01
C ALA A 701 20.98 -3.79 8.53
N GLU A 702 20.33 -4.86 9.00
CA GLU A 702 20.33 -5.26 10.42
C GLU A 702 21.72 -5.72 10.87
N ARG A 703 22.43 -6.51 10.05
CA ARG A 703 23.76 -7.05 10.40
C ARG A 703 24.84 -5.97 10.45
N GLU A 704 24.80 -5.02 9.52
CA GLU A 704 25.80 -3.94 9.41
C GLU A 704 25.39 -2.65 10.15
N ASP A 705 24.24 -2.67 10.84
CA ASP A 705 23.66 -1.51 11.56
C ASP A 705 23.52 -0.26 10.68
N TRP A 706 22.95 -0.42 9.48
CA TRP A 706 22.75 0.69 8.56
C TRP A 706 21.71 1.69 9.08
N ALA A 707 21.99 2.98 8.87
CA ALA A 707 21.13 4.05 9.36
C ALA A 707 19.76 4.06 8.66
N VAL A 708 18.70 4.04 9.47
CA VAL A 708 17.30 4.22 9.04
C VAL A 708 16.68 5.37 9.86
N ALA A 709 15.92 6.26 9.23
CA ALA A 709 15.43 7.47 9.91
C ALA A 709 14.22 7.22 10.83
N SER A 710 13.35 6.27 10.46
CA SER A 710 12.18 5.81 11.23
C SER A 710 11.75 4.43 10.72
N PRO A 711 10.86 3.71 11.42
CA PRO A 711 10.31 2.42 10.95
C PRO A 711 9.68 2.48 9.56
N GLU A 712 9.18 3.65 9.15
CA GLU A 712 8.57 3.93 7.84
C GLU A 712 9.53 4.55 6.81
N ALA A 713 10.84 4.55 7.09
CA ALA A 713 11.85 5.22 6.28
C ALA A 713 12.95 4.27 5.74
N TYR A 714 12.60 3.01 5.49
CA TYR A 714 13.47 2.09 4.75
C TYR A 714 13.50 2.48 3.27
N PRO A 715 14.69 2.62 2.65
CA PRO A 715 14.79 3.00 1.24
C PRO A 715 14.51 1.79 0.33
N LEU A 716 13.42 1.87 -0.43
CA LEU A 716 13.11 0.99 -1.54
C LEU A 716 13.59 1.66 -2.85
N VAL A 717 14.62 1.09 -3.48
CA VAL A 717 15.14 1.61 -4.75
C VAL A 717 14.80 0.69 -5.89
N MET A 718 14.26 1.27 -6.96
CA MET A 718 13.93 0.54 -8.17
C MET A 718 14.31 1.33 -9.42
N ARG A 719 14.69 0.59 -10.46
CA ARG A 719 14.85 1.12 -11.80
C ARG A 719 13.70 0.64 -12.67
N VAL A 720 12.92 1.59 -13.18
CA VAL A 720 11.85 1.36 -14.15
C VAL A 720 12.41 1.62 -15.55
N ASN A 721 12.33 0.62 -16.42
CA ASN A 721 12.70 0.73 -17.82
C ASN A 721 11.45 0.87 -18.71
N PRO A 722 11.60 1.35 -19.96
CA PRO A 722 10.50 1.40 -20.91
C PRO A 722 9.79 0.05 -21.03
N GLY A 723 8.46 0.08 -21.06
CA GLY A 723 7.62 -1.12 -20.96
C GLY A 723 7.28 -1.57 -19.54
N MET A 724 7.56 -0.74 -18.52
CA MET A 724 7.27 -1.01 -17.10
C MET A 724 8.06 -2.17 -16.49
N ALA A 725 9.18 -2.55 -17.10
CA ALA A 725 10.06 -3.56 -16.53
C ALA A 725 10.82 -2.98 -15.34
N VAL A 726 10.69 -3.60 -14.17
CA VAL A 726 11.34 -3.19 -12.92
C VAL A 726 12.56 -4.07 -12.65
N ARG A 727 13.68 -3.45 -12.28
CA ARG A 727 14.91 -4.15 -11.86
C ARG A 727 15.60 -3.43 -10.70
N PRO A 728 16.48 -4.09 -9.94
CA PRO A 728 17.35 -3.40 -8.99
C PRO A 728 18.33 -2.45 -9.72
N PRO A 729 18.78 -1.38 -9.04
CA PRO A 729 19.73 -0.40 -9.59
C PRO A 729 21.15 -0.96 -9.72
N LEU A 730 21.88 -0.51 -10.74
CA LEU A 730 23.30 -0.79 -10.94
C LEU A 730 24.16 0.04 -9.97
N ALA A 731 25.43 -0.37 -9.78
CA ALA A 731 26.36 0.32 -8.87
C ALA A 731 26.50 1.82 -9.16
N TRP A 732 26.62 2.22 -10.43
CA TRP A 732 26.73 3.64 -10.79
C TRP A 732 25.41 4.41 -10.63
N GLU A 733 24.26 3.74 -10.79
CA GLU A 733 22.93 4.32 -10.55
C GLU A 733 22.77 4.62 -9.05
N LEU A 734 23.22 3.72 -8.18
CA LEU A 734 23.26 3.92 -6.73
C LEU A 734 24.16 5.09 -6.32
N GLU A 735 25.35 5.21 -6.91
CA GLU A 735 26.26 6.35 -6.63
C GLU A 735 25.65 7.70 -7.03
N LEU A 736 25.00 7.75 -8.20
CA LEU A 736 24.32 8.95 -8.67
C LEU A 736 23.17 9.32 -7.72
N LEU A 737 22.37 8.34 -7.33
CA LEU A 737 21.25 8.52 -6.42
C LEU A 737 21.71 8.98 -5.03
N GLU A 738 22.76 8.35 -4.47
CA GLU A 738 23.39 8.77 -3.22
C GLU A 738 23.82 10.24 -3.27
N GLY A 739 24.51 10.64 -4.34
CA GLY A 739 24.91 12.02 -4.55
C GLY A 739 23.73 12.98 -4.66
N CYS A 740 22.66 12.59 -5.34
CA CYS A 740 21.45 13.41 -5.46
C CYS A 740 20.74 13.59 -4.12
N LEU A 741 20.62 12.53 -3.31
CA LEU A 741 20.03 12.60 -1.97
C LEU A 741 20.77 13.57 -1.05
N ARG A 742 22.11 13.68 -1.19
CA ARG A 742 22.90 14.65 -0.41
C ARG A 742 22.84 16.07 -0.99
N ALA A 743 22.88 16.20 -2.31
CA ALA A 743 23.01 17.50 -2.99
C ALA A 743 21.67 18.25 -3.09
N VAL A 744 20.55 17.56 -3.32
CA VAL A 744 19.23 18.20 -3.52
C VAL A 744 18.78 19.01 -2.28
N PRO A 745 18.82 18.49 -1.04
CA PRO A 745 18.46 19.28 0.14
C PRO A 745 19.35 20.52 0.33
N LEU A 746 20.66 20.42 0.03
CA LEU A 746 21.58 21.55 0.07
C LEU A 746 21.21 22.62 -0.96
N PHE A 747 20.89 22.20 -2.19
CA PHE A 747 20.46 23.09 -3.26
C PHE A 747 19.15 23.83 -2.92
N LEU A 748 18.17 23.12 -2.36
CA LEU A 748 16.88 23.69 -1.99
C LEU A 748 16.99 24.76 -0.91
N ARG A 749 17.95 24.63 0.01
CA ARG A 749 18.27 25.67 1.02
C ARG A 749 18.88 26.94 0.41
N GLN A 750 19.55 26.82 -0.74
CA GLN A 750 20.27 27.92 -1.40
C GLN A 750 19.44 28.67 -2.44
N ALA A 751 18.10 28.64 -2.34
CA ALA A 751 17.02 28.98 -3.28
C ALA A 751 17.16 30.15 -4.30
N GLN A 752 18.25 30.93 -4.28
CA GLN A 752 18.51 32.09 -5.15
C GLN A 752 19.69 31.92 -6.13
N ARG A 753 20.46 30.82 -6.10
CA ARG A 753 21.60 30.60 -7.03
C ARG A 753 21.38 29.38 -7.93
N THR A 754 20.81 29.62 -9.11
CA THR A 754 20.76 28.63 -10.20
C THR A 754 21.61 29.11 -11.39
N PRO A 755 22.46 28.28 -12.00
CA PRO A 755 22.83 26.92 -11.58
C PRO A 755 23.74 26.90 -10.33
N ALA A 756 23.67 25.82 -9.55
CA ALA A 756 24.54 25.57 -8.41
C ALA A 756 25.42 24.34 -8.67
N ARG A 757 26.73 24.49 -8.48
CA ARG A 757 27.68 23.37 -8.53
C ARG A 757 27.99 22.91 -7.12
N LEU A 758 27.63 21.67 -6.79
CA LEU A 758 27.82 21.09 -5.47
C LEU A 758 28.69 19.84 -5.54
N THR A 759 29.65 19.73 -4.64
CA THR A 759 30.47 18.52 -4.44
C THR A 759 30.05 17.88 -3.13
N VAL A 760 29.66 16.61 -3.18
CA VAL A 760 29.16 15.84 -2.03
C VAL A 760 29.94 14.54 -1.87
N PRO A 761 30.16 14.06 -0.63
CA PRO A 761 30.77 12.76 -0.40
C PRO A 761 29.80 11.65 -0.80
N ILE A 762 30.31 10.61 -1.44
CA ILE A 762 29.59 9.37 -1.77
C ILE A 762 30.43 8.15 -1.36
N SER A 763 29.82 6.97 -1.37
CA SER A 763 30.47 5.70 -1.02
C SER A 763 31.81 5.48 -1.74
N SER A 764 31.94 5.90 -3.00
CA SER A 764 33.17 5.74 -3.79
C SER A 764 34.09 6.96 -3.86
N GLY A 765 33.87 8.00 -3.04
CA GLY A 765 34.70 9.20 -2.99
C GLY A 765 33.87 10.48 -2.96
N GLU A 766 34.05 11.35 -3.95
CA GLU A 766 33.27 12.58 -4.10
C GLU A 766 32.55 12.61 -5.44
N LEU A 767 31.35 13.18 -5.47
CA LEU A 767 30.56 13.42 -6.67
C LEU A 767 30.26 14.91 -6.81
N THR A 768 30.51 15.46 -7.99
CA THR A 768 30.16 16.84 -8.31
C THR A 768 28.95 16.87 -9.22
N LEU A 769 27.91 17.61 -8.81
CA LEU A 769 26.64 17.75 -9.51
C LEU A 769 26.36 19.23 -9.81
N ASP A 770 25.93 19.53 -11.02
CA ASP A 770 25.37 20.84 -11.39
C ASP A 770 23.85 20.76 -11.35
N LEU A 771 23.22 21.60 -10.52
CA LEU A 771 21.79 21.59 -10.24
C LEU A 771 21.13 22.88 -10.74
N ARG A 772 20.00 22.74 -11.43
CA ARG A 772 19.20 23.87 -11.95
C ARG A 772 17.71 23.59 -11.80
N ARG A 773 16.93 24.56 -11.30
CA ARG A 773 15.46 24.46 -11.33
C ARG A 773 15.00 24.60 -12.79
N THR A 774 14.13 23.69 -13.23
CA THR A 774 13.45 23.83 -14.51
C THR A 774 12.26 24.77 -14.33
N ASP A 775 12.19 25.83 -15.14
CA ASP A 775 11.08 26.78 -15.17
C ASP A 775 9.84 26.21 -15.90
#